data_AF-A0A971DY76-F1
#
_entry.id   AF-A0A971DY76-F1
#
_cell.length_a   1.000
_cell.length_b   1.000
_cell.length_c   1.000
_cell.angle_alpha   90.00
_cell.angle_beta   90.00
_cell.angle_gamma   90.00
#
_symmetry.space_group_name_H-M   'P 1'
#
loop_
_entity.id
_entity.type
_entity.pdbx_description
1 polymer ?
#
loop_
_entity_poly.entity_id
_entity_poly.type
_entity_poly.pdbx_seq_one_letter_code
_entity_poly.pdbx_strand_id
1 'polypeptide(L)'
;MANIELNKKATTITEKENEVQTFSQGCFLSTLHIPFTPLDNSNIIVKLDNIFLFHGLEKIVCKLLDEVRESCFNNCGDISASIDIEHEDCPILEKIGINKISFFHFTNEPKRLPFLYKSIANELRNIFNAIQNPSVNEGFFNSNLHESPTALLFSSDELIEEENIKLNYLVEFVSHSHLLRFTVEDVQSSRLNVKSINHREISTTEKLANFFTINQHSYLIFSTLINLCREYKLSYKDSGMQLSELLGAIKMQGYSNMREISINWTSNVVQSLLSEEGEHWHSTLNGILLVLSDPIALKLLSEGKTISIDNNGQNAYLSFTQRGRNLQIDLDKKKLAVQLSKYLYDNEFIAAKTKLLGTSLEKTHILFITPFTQNTLIMLGAFEKMHAYSVDVLITNPAENILPSHIETALSLPESCFRFLGLKQAKGKHSAYKYCLSDKFSSIEDLAELQWWLEVGEFDLFHAIQRIGLHLLFNSLAHNKAISTVIIEDDAYLTSALTEYSSSKLSIAEVFETCGYENGLIPYETKSGNFNSWLNSGLAGSIEFGLNVASSTSETGKNIDYFPFKKVLPAEKLYESEEIARSCINAIENLLNSTGRTINERNWLILGTQNNVGEHIKSILNQRTRSKNITGVLTDGSHNLNNNNDYLSIDNLPDSLYENSDMIFCISGNQAANENFFEKLIFKTKKQQLFLASGTTRNNEFIPFINWIEKLQTEKFNDCESTIIKIEKKPIESQKSWSCAGTLYTIEIKSTKNIKELDLYLLNNGNPIYMQQYGIVHEALQESITECLQTLNSLATAKNEYEEQFLEKIQLNKTRVIT
;
A
#
# COMPACT_ATOMS: atom_id res chain seq x y z
N MET A 1 6.10 41.56 21.87
CA MET A 1 4.85 41.29 22.64
C MET A 1 3.57 41.55 21.83
N ALA A 2 3.52 42.50 20.90
CA ALA A 2 2.36 42.69 20.00
C ALA A 2 2.09 41.52 19.02
N ASN A 3 3.10 40.70 18.67
CA ASN A 3 2.92 39.51 17.82
C ASN A 3 2.34 38.28 18.55
N ILE A 4 2.18 38.32 19.88
CA ILE A 4 1.61 37.19 20.65
C ILE A 4 0.08 37.37 20.84
N GLU A 5 -0.44 38.59 20.76
CA GLU A 5 -1.90 38.85 20.83
C GLU A 5 -2.63 38.62 19.50
N LEU A 6 -1.97 38.78 18.35
CA LEU A 6 -2.58 38.48 17.04
C LEU A 6 -2.76 36.97 16.82
N ASN A 7 -1.80 36.13 17.25
CA ASN A 7 -1.94 34.68 17.17
C ASN A 7 -2.95 34.10 18.17
N LYS A 8 -3.21 34.77 19.30
CA LYS A 8 -4.27 34.37 20.24
C LYS A 8 -5.68 34.70 19.74
N LYS A 9 -5.87 35.79 18.99
CA LYS A 9 -7.17 36.12 18.37
C LYS A 9 -7.50 35.24 17.16
N ALA A 10 -6.50 34.76 16.42
CA ALA A 10 -6.72 33.81 15.31
C ALA A 10 -7.09 32.39 15.80
N THR A 11 -6.58 31.98 16.97
CA THR A 11 -6.92 30.69 17.61
C THR A 11 -8.26 30.71 18.36
N THR A 12 -8.65 31.84 18.96
CA THR A 12 -9.97 31.91 19.65
C THR A 12 -11.16 32.05 18.70
N ILE A 13 -10.97 32.43 17.44
CA ILE A 13 -12.04 32.46 16.44
C ILE A 13 -12.24 31.06 15.80
N THR A 14 -11.18 30.27 15.67
CA THR A 14 -11.26 28.88 15.13
C THR A 14 -11.71 27.83 16.15
N GLU A 15 -11.57 28.11 17.45
CA GLU A 15 -12.05 27.20 18.51
C GLU A 15 -13.54 27.37 18.85
N LYS A 16 -14.17 28.51 18.50
CA LYS A 16 -15.61 28.72 18.75
C LYS A 16 -16.55 28.23 17.65
N GLU A 17 -16.03 27.90 16.47
CA GLU A 17 -16.82 27.28 15.38
C GLU A 17 -16.69 25.74 15.35
N ASN A 18 -15.88 25.16 16.23
CA ASN A 18 -15.67 23.71 16.36
C ASN A 18 -16.20 23.15 17.70
N GLU A 19 -17.21 23.78 18.31
CA GLU A 19 -17.92 23.17 19.43
C GLU A 19 -18.68 21.92 18.95
N VAL A 20 -18.06 20.79 19.27
CA VAL A 20 -18.53 19.42 19.06
C VAL A 20 -19.91 19.25 19.69
N GLN A 21 -20.95 19.25 18.85
CA GLN A 21 -22.22 18.64 19.22
C GLN A 21 -21.99 17.14 19.36
N THR A 22 -22.17 16.62 20.57
CA THR A 22 -22.24 15.19 20.84
C THR A 22 -23.48 14.64 20.13
N PHE A 23 -23.26 13.86 19.06
CA PHE A 23 -24.31 13.44 18.13
C PHE A 23 -25.25 12.38 18.75
N SER A 24 -26.35 12.84 19.36
CA SER A 24 -27.48 12.01 19.73
C SER A 24 -28.26 11.54 18.50
N GLN A 25 -28.81 10.32 18.54
CA GLN A 25 -29.63 9.69 17.50
C GLN A 25 -30.62 10.65 16.81
N GLY A 26 -30.25 11.13 15.62
CA GLY A 26 -31.06 12.01 14.76
C GLY A 26 -30.38 12.20 13.41
N CYS A 27 -31.16 12.42 12.35
CA CYS A 27 -30.63 12.84 11.05
C CYS A 27 -29.96 14.21 11.22
N PHE A 28 -28.76 14.39 10.67
CA PHE A 28 -28.06 15.67 10.67
C PHE A 28 -27.73 16.11 9.25
N LEU A 29 -27.60 17.41 9.04
CA LEU A 29 -27.24 17.98 7.75
C LEU A 29 -25.72 18.13 7.66
N SER A 30 -25.19 17.83 6.49
CA SER A 30 -23.78 18.03 6.15
C SER A 30 -23.48 19.53 5.91
N THR A 31 -22.22 19.90 5.66
CA THR A 31 -21.88 21.30 5.29
C THR A 31 -22.51 21.72 3.97
N LEU A 32 -22.80 20.74 3.12
CA LEU A 32 -23.53 20.88 1.86
C LEU A 32 -25.05 20.66 2.01
N HIS A 33 -25.57 20.67 3.25
CA HIS A 33 -26.98 20.43 3.58
C HIS A 33 -27.55 19.09 3.07
N ILE A 34 -26.68 18.10 2.91
CA ILE A 34 -27.08 16.73 2.55
C ILE A 34 -27.48 16.01 3.85
N PRO A 35 -28.61 15.28 3.91
CA PRO A 35 -29.01 14.54 5.10
C PRO A 35 -28.17 13.28 5.30
N PHE A 36 -27.46 13.22 6.43
CA PHE A 36 -26.72 12.05 6.91
C PHE A 36 -27.55 11.37 7.99
N THR A 37 -28.01 10.15 7.71
CA THR A 37 -28.88 9.39 8.61
C THR A 37 -28.11 8.21 9.20
N PRO A 38 -27.84 8.17 10.52
CA PRO A 38 -27.19 7.02 11.14
C PRO A 38 -28.13 5.80 11.10
N LEU A 39 -27.68 4.69 10.52
CA LEU A 39 -28.38 3.40 10.57
C LEU A 39 -28.00 2.65 11.87
N ASP A 40 -26.71 2.66 12.19
CA ASP A 40 -26.14 2.13 13.43
C ASP A 40 -24.87 2.92 13.81
N ASN A 41 -24.15 2.49 14.86
CA ASN A 41 -22.94 3.18 15.32
C ASN A 41 -21.81 3.26 14.27
N SER A 42 -21.84 2.39 13.27
CA SER A 42 -20.80 2.22 12.25
C SER A 42 -21.24 2.60 10.84
N ASN A 43 -22.54 2.67 10.55
CA ASN A 43 -23.08 2.88 9.22
C ASN A 43 -23.96 4.13 9.14
N ILE A 44 -23.68 4.97 8.16
CA ILE A 44 -24.43 6.20 7.87
C ILE A 44 -24.99 6.09 6.46
N ILE A 45 -26.25 6.50 6.27
CA ILE A 45 -26.92 6.50 4.99
C ILE A 45 -27.05 7.93 4.48
N VAL A 46 -26.72 8.11 3.20
CA VAL A 46 -26.91 9.34 2.45
C VAL A 46 -27.75 9.01 1.22
N LYS A 47 -28.89 9.68 1.09
CA LYS A 47 -29.77 9.55 -0.07
C LYS A 47 -29.62 10.75 -0.98
N LEU A 48 -29.29 10.52 -2.24
CA LEU A 48 -28.99 11.57 -3.21
C LEU A 48 -30.14 11.81 -4.21
N ASP A 49 -31.26 11.11 -4.09
CA ASP A 49 -32.40 11.14 -5.01
C ASP A 49 -32.94 12.56 -5.31
N ASN A 50 -32.73 13.50 -4.38
CA ASN A 50 -33.24 14.88 -4.45
C ASN A 50 -32.16 15.94 -4.73
N ILE A 51 -30.91 15.56 -5.00
CA ILE A 51 -29.84 16.51 -5.30
C ILE A 51 -29.78 16.77 -6.80
N PHE A 52 -29.86 18.03 -7.21
CA PHE A 52 -29.66 18.44 -8.60
C PHE A 52 -28.16 18.51 -8.90
N LEU A 53 -27.66 17.59 -9.72
CA LEU A 53 -26.28 17.61 -10.20
C LEU A 53 -26.28 18.03 -11.68
N PHE A 54 -26.00 19.28 -12.00
CA PHE A 54 -25.98 19.72 -13.39
C PHE A 54 -24.78 19.11 -14.13
N HIS A 55 -25.06 18.29 -15.14
CA HIS A 55 -24.05 17.69 -16.02
C HIS A 55 -23.83 18.63 -17.22
N GLY A 56 -22.65 18.65 -17.82
CA GLY A 56 -22.40 19.44 -19.04
C GLY A 56 -22.33 20.97 -18.86
N LEU A 57 -22.25 21.47 -17.62
CA LEU A 57 -22.22 22.91 -17.34
C LEU A 57 -21.10 23.66 -18.07
N GLU A 58 -19.94 23.05 -18.30
CA GLU A 58 -18.84 23.72 -19.04
C GLU A 58 -19.26 24.04 -20.47
N LYS A 59 -19.95 23.11 -21.14
CA LYS A 59 -20.49 23.32 -22.49
C LYS A 59 -21.51 24.46 -22.48
N ILE A 60 -22.37 24.52 -21.46
CA ILE A 60 -23.37 25.58 -21.29
C ILE A 60 -22.72 26.94 -21.05
N VAL A 61 -21.75 27.01 -20.12
CA VAL A 61 -21.02 28.25 -19.81
C VAL A 61 -20.24 28.72 -21.04
N CYS A 62 -19.55 27.82 -21.76
CA CYS A 62 -18.85 28.17 -23.01
C CYS A 62 -19.81 28.68 -24.09
N LYS A 63 -20.92 27.97 -24.35
CA LYS A 63 -21.96 28.40 -25.32
C LYS A 63 -22.49 29.79 -24.97
N LEU A 64 -22.85 30.02 -23.70
CA LEU A 64 -23.39 31.31 -23.24
C LEU A 64 -22.36 32.42 -23.41
N LEU A 65 -21.12 32.14 -23.04
CA LEU A 65 -20.04 33.11 -23.16
C LEU A 65 -19.73 33.45 -24.63
N ASP A 66 -19.74 32.47 -25.53
CA ASP A 66 -19.52 32.71 -26.96
C ASP A 66 -20.58 33.65 -27.54
N GLU A 67 -21.85 33.48 -27.15
CA GLU A 67 -22.94 34.41 -27.49
C GLU A 67 -22.73 35.81 -26.86
N VAL A 68 -22.27 35.87 -25.61
CA VAL A 68 -21.92 37.14 -24.95
C VAL A 68 -20.81 37.85 -25.75
N ARG A 69 -19.79 37.12 -26.19
CA ARG A 69 -18.69 37.66 -27.01
C ARG A 69 -19.20 38.20 -28.34
N GLU A 70 -20.05 37.45 -29.04
CA GLU A 70 -20.66 37.92 -30.29
C GLU A 70 -21.51 39.19 -30.08
N SER A 71 -22.32 39.23 -29.03
CA SER A 71 -23.08 40.43 -28.67
C SER A 71 -22.17 41.63 -28.35
N CYS A 72 -21.02 41.42 -27.71
CA CYS A 72 -20.06 42.51 -27.44
C CYS A 72 -19.46 43.12 -28.72
N PHE A 73 -19.24 42.32 -29.77
CA PHE A 73 -18.72 42.82 -31.04
C PHE A 73 -19.78 43.53 -31.89
N ASN A 74 -21.03 43.07 -31.80
CA ASN A 74 -22.12 43.56 -32.65
C ASN A 74 -22.91 44.74 -32.07
N ASN A 75 -22.88 44.95 -30.74
CA ASN A 75 -23.65 45.99 -30.06
C ASN A 75 -22.79 47.12 -29.48
N CYS A 76 -23.30 48.35 -29.54
CA CYS A 76 -22.67 49.55 -28.96
C CYS A 76 -23.29 49.96 -27.61
N GLY A 77 -24.11 49.11 -26.98
CA GLY A 77 -24.84 49.37 -25.75
C GLY A 77 -24.93 48.15 -24.83
N ASP A 78 -26.07 47.96 -24.17
CA ASP A 78 -26.29 46.83 -23.25
C ASP A 78 -26.11 45.48 -23.96
N ILE A 79 -25.54 44.52 -23.23
CA ILE A 79 -25.25 43.19 -23.75
C ILE A 79 -26.40 42.26 -23.37
N SER A 80 -26.93 41.53 -24.35
CA SER A 80 -27.99 40.56 -24.20
C SER A 80 -27.63 39.32 -25.02
N ALA A 81 -27.37 38.21 -24.34
CA ALA A 81 -27.09 36.92 -24.96
C ALA A 81 -28.07 35.88 -24.43
N SER A 82 -28.45 34.91 -25.26
CA SER A 82 -29.27 33.80 -24.80
C SER A 82 -28.98 32.53 -25.57
N ILE A 83 -28.95 31.41 -24.86
CA ILE A 83 -28.81 30.07 -25.43
C ILE A 83 -30.04 29.25 -25.09
N ASP A 84 -30.45 28.40 -26.01
CA ASP A 84 -31.44 27.36 -25.76
C ASP A 84 -30.71 26.12 -25.20
N ILE A 85 -31.34 25.43 -24.26
CA ILE A 85 -30.80 24.25 -23.57
C ILE A 85 -31.53 23.02 -24.09
N GLU A 86 -30.78 22.12 -24.70
CA GLU A 86 -31.28 20.82 -25.17
C GLU A 86 -31.12 19.76 -24.07
N HIS A 87 -31.89 18.66 -24.15
CA HIS A 87 -31.78 17.53 -23.21
C HIS A 87 -30.33 17.02 -23.10
N GLU A 88 -29.64 16.94 -24.24
CA GLU A 88 -28.25 16.48 -24.33
C GLU A 88 -27.23 17.43 -23.68
N ASP A 89 -27.59 18.71 -23.45
CA ASP A 89 -26.70 19.67 -22.82
C ASP A 89 -26.71 19.53 -21.28
N CYS A 90 -27.89 19.40 -20.67
CA CYS A 90 -28.05 19.08 -19.25
C CYS A 90 -29.50 18.59 -18.95
N PRO A 91 -29.72 17.27 -18.82
CA PRO A 91 -31.06 16.69 -18.59
C PRO A 91 -31.76 17.24 -17.34
N ILE A 92 -30.98 17.61 -16.32
CA ILE A 92 -31.51 18.08 -15.04
C ILE A 92 -32.06 19.50 -15.14
N LEU A 93 -31.49 20.37 -15.97
CA LEU A 93 -32.07 21.70 -16.21
C LEU A 93 -33.44 21.59 -16.88
N GLU A 94 -33.58 20.71 -17.87
CA GLU A 94 -34.89 20.43 -18.49
C GLU A 94 -35.88 19.83 -17.49
N LYS A 95 -35.45 18.89 -16.64
CA LYS A 95 -36.29 18.29 -15.58
C LYS A 95 -36.81 19.33 -14.58
N ILE A 96 -36.02 20.37 -14.31
CA ILE A 96 -36.42 21.51 -13.46
C ILE A 96 -37.31 22.50 -14.22
N GLY A 97 -37.44 22.35 -15.54
CA GLY A 97 -38.24 23.21 -16.40
C GLY A 97 -37.50 24.43 -16.92
N ILE A 98 -36.18 24.34 -17.11
CA ILE A 98 -35.33 25.36 -17.73
C ILE A 98 -34.97 24.88 -19.14
N ASN A 99 -35.42 25.60 -20.17
CA ASN A 99 -35.07 25.33 -21.56
C ASN A 99 -34.27 26.48 -22.20
N LYS A 100 -34.05 27.57 -21.48
CA LYS A 100 -33.33 28.74 -21.96
C LYS A 100 -32.53 29.40 -20.85
N ILE A 101 -31.34 29.88 -21.20
CA ILE A 101 -30.49 30.68 -20.31
C ILE A 101 -30.18 32.00 -21.00
N SER A 102 -30.38 33.11 -20.29
CA SER A 102 -30.07 34.46 -20.79
C SER A 102 -29.09 35.19 -19.89
N PHE A 103 -28.17 35.93 -20.49
CA PHE A 103 -27.20 36.79 -19.82
C PHE A 103 -27.42 38.24 -20.25
N PHE A 104 -27.63 39.12 -19.28
CA PHE A 104 -27.79 40.55 -19.47
C PHE A 104 -26.74 41.30 -18.69
N HIS A 105 -26.10 42.28 -19.32
CA HIS A 105 -25.17 43.18 -18.65
C HIS A 105 -25.37 44.62 -19.09
N PHE A 106 -25.63 45.49 -18.11
CA PHE A 106 -25.73 46.93 -18.29
C PHE A 106 -24.33 47.54 -18.26
N THR A 107 -23.83 47.98 -19.41
CA THR A 107 -22.51 48.61 -19.50
C THR A 107 -22.49 49.74 -20.49
N ASN A 108 -21.76 50.80 -20.11
CA ASN A 108 -21.46 51.91 -21.02
C ASN A 108 -20.25 51.59 -21.93
N GLU A 109 -19.53 50.49 -21.68
CA GLU A 109 -18.31 50.11 -22.40
C GLU A 109 -18.29 48.60 -22.73
N PRO A 110 -19.15 48.12 -23.65
CA PRO A 110 -19.29 46.70 -23.96
C PRO A 110 -18.00 46.04 -24.46
N LYS A 111 -17.08 46.82 -25.03
CA LYS A 111 -15.76 46.36 -25.49
C LYS A 111 -14.83 45.89 -24.36
N ARG A 112 -15.16 46.19 -23.09
CA ARG A 112 -14.36 45.75 -21.92
C ARG A 112 -14.68 44.32 -21.50
N LEU A 113 -15.89 43.81 -21.77
CA LEU A 113 -16.32 42.50 -21.30
C LEU A 113 -15.46 41.32 -21.77
N PRO A 114 -14.94 41.29 -23.01
CA PRO A 114 -14.06 40.21 -23.47
C PRO A 114 -12.77 40.06 -22.65
N PHE A 115 -12.30 41.13 -21.99
CA PHE A 115 -11.13 41.06 -21.10
C PHE A 115 -11.48 40.44 -19.73
N LEU A 116 -12.74 40.49 -19.33
CA LEU A 116 -13.26 39.90 -18.07
C LEU A 116 -13.76 38.46 -18.23
N TYR A 117 -13.63 37.87 -19.42
CA TYR A 117 -14.26 36.61 -19.80
C TYR A 117 -13.90 35.45 -18.87
N LYS A 118 -12.64 35.36 -18.44
CA LYS A 118 -12.19 34.32 -17.49
C LYS A 118 -12.84 34.48 -16.12
N SER A 119 -12.98 35.71 -15.64
CA SER A 119 -13.62 36.02 -14.36
C SER A 119 -15.12 35.77 -14.42
N ILE A 120 -15.79 36.19 -15.50
CA ILE A 120 -17.23 35.93 -15.71
C ILE A 120 -17.48 34.42 -15.83
N ALA A 121 -16.63 33.69 -16.56
CA ALA A 121 -16.72 32.23 -16.63
C ALA A 121 -16.64 31.61 -15.24
N ASN A 122 -15.64 31.98 -14.43
CA ASN A 122 -15.49 31.46 -13.07
C ASN A 122 -16.70 31.78 -12.19
N GLU A 123 -17.23 33.01 -12.25
CA GLU A 123 -18.38 33.36 -11.41
C GLU A 123 -19.67 32.68 -11.87
N LEU A 124 -19.91 32.53 -13.18
CA LEU A 124 -21.01 31.71 -13.67
C LEU A 124 -20.90 30.26 -13.17
N ARG A 125 -19.69 29.68 -13.15
CA ARG A 125 -19.44 28.35 -12.59
C ARG A 125 -19.79 28.30 -11.10
N ASN A 126 -19.35 29.28 -10.32
CA ASN A 126 -19.65 29.39 -8.88
C ASN A 126 -21.15 29.50 -8.62
N ILE A 127 -21.86 30.27 -9.44
CA ILE A 127 -23.31 30.44 -9.33
C ILE A 127 -24.04 29.12 -9.62
N PHE A 128 -23.73 28.45 -10.74
CA PHE A 128 -24.34 27.15 -11.03
C PHE A 128 -24.02 26.11 -9.96
N ASN A 129 -22.82 26.15 -9.38
CA ASN A 129 -22.44 25.31 -8.25
C ASN A 129 -23.29 25.58 -7.00
N ALA A 130 -23.46 26.85 -6.62
CA ALA A 130 -24.26 27.21 -5.45
C ALA A 130 -25.74 26.80 -5.61
N ILE A 131 -26.32 26.98 -6.81
CA ILE A 131 -27.72 26.66 -7.09
C ILE A 131 -28.01 25.15 -6.99
N GLN A 132 -27.00 24.29 -7.13
CA GLN A 132 -27.16 22.84 -6.94
C GLN A 132 -27.32 22.45 -5.46
N ASN A 133 -26.93 23.33 -4.52
CA ASN A 133 -27.08 23.08 -3.09
C ASN A 133 -28.56 23.09 -2.67
N PRO A 134 -29.08 22.04 -2.00
CA PRO A 134 -30.44 22.00 -1.47
C PRO A 134 -30.84 23.23 -0.65
N SER A 135 -29.92 23.80 0.14
CA SER A 135 -30.25 24.98 0.95
C SER A 135 -30.45 26.24 0.11
N VAL A 136 -29.82 26.33 -1.05
CA VAL A 136 -29.92 27.48 -1.98
C VAL A 136 -31.11 27.31 -2.91
N ASN A 137 -31.38 26.09 -3.36
CA ASN A 137 -32.47 25.78 -4.27
C ASN A 137 -33.85 25.76 -3.60
N GLU A 138 -33.90 25.71 -2.25
CA GLU A 138 -35.14 25.62 -1.49
C GLU A 138 -36.08 26.79 -1.84
N GLY A 139 -37.18 26.47 -2.52
CA GLY A 139 -38.18 27.44 -2.97
C GLY A 139 -37.81 28.27 -4.22
N PHE A 140 -36.55 28.23 -4.69
CA PHE A 140 -36.11 29.00 -5.88
C PHE A 140 -36.73 28.47 -7.18
N PHE A 141 -36.73 27.15 -7.37
CA PHE A 141 -37.34 26.52 -8.56
C PHE A 141 -38.84 26.22 -8.40
N ASN A 142 -39.40 26.40 -7.21
CA ASN A 142 -40.81 26.13 -6.90
C ASN A 142 -41.61 27.44 -6.78
N SER A 143 -42.05 27.98 -7.92
CA SER A 143 -42.81 29.24 -8.03
C SER A 143 -44.23 29.25 -7.43
N ASN A 144 -44.67 28.18 -6.76
CA ASN A 144 -46.00 28.07 -6.14
C ASN A 144 -46.07 28.59 -4.69
N LEU A 145 -44.94 28.97 -4.09
CA LEU A 145 -44.88 29.51 -2.73
C LEU A 145 -44.78 31.04 -2.81
N HIS A 146 -45.85 31.75 -2.42
CA HIS A 146 -45.89 33.22 -2.45
C HIS A 146 -44.83 33.92 -1.58
N GLU A 147 -44.12 33.17 -0.71
CA GLU A 147 -43.09 33.67 0.20
C GLU A 147 -41.65 33.27 -0.20
N SER A 148 -41.44 32.50 -1.27
CA SER A 148 -40.08 32.09 -1.67
C SER A 148 -39.34 33.19 -2.46
N PRO A 149 -38.01 33.30 -2.32
CA PRO A 149 -37.23 34.27 -3.08
C PRO A 149 -37.32 33.96 -4.57
N THR A 150 -37.69 34.98 -5.36
CA THR A 150 -37.81 34.88 -6.83
C THR A 150 -36.46 35.04 -7.54
N ALA A 151 -35.43 35.46 -6.80
CA ALA A 151 -34.09 35.70 -7.31
C ALA A 151 -33.00 35.35 -6.28
N LEU A 152 -31.80 35.06 -6.76
CA LEU A 152 -30.60 34.86 -5.95
C LEU A 152 -29.59 35.95 -6.28
N LEU A 153 -29.04 36.61 -5.27
CA LEU A 153 -28.02 37.65 -5.42
C LEU A 153 -26.66 37.11 -4.98
N PHE A 154 -25.71 37.14 -5.90
CA PHE A 154 -24.32 36.82 -5.66
C PHE A 154 -23.51 38.11 -5.69
N SER A 155 -23.14 38.59 -4.51
CA SER A 155 -22.28 39.76 -4.33
C SER A 155 -20.82 39.35 -4.49
N SER A 156 -20.04 39.99 -5.36
CA SER A 156 -18.59 39.73 -5.46
C SER A 156 -17.83 40.53 -4.41
N ASP A 157 -17.29 39.84 -3.41
CA ASP A 157 -16.38 40.45 -2.42
C ASP A 157 -15.00 40.72 -3.01
N GLU A 158 -14.58 39.93 -4.00
CA GLU A 158 -13.29 40.04 -4.68
C GLU A 158 -13.29 41.16 -5.72
N LEU A 159 -12.21 41.94 -5.70
CA LEU A 159 -11.89 42.96 -6.67
C LEU A 159 -11.21 42.29 -7.85
N ILE A 160 -11.71 42.47 -9.07
CA ILE A 160 -10.98 42.01 -10.27
C ILE A 160 -9.79 42.95 -10.44
N GLU A 161 -8.63 42.55 -9.93
CA GLU A 161 -7.43 43.41 -9.78
C GLU A 161 -6.97 44.04 -11.10
N GLU A 162 -7.16 43.34 -12.22
CA GLU A 162 -6.75 43.81 -13.55
C GLU A 162 -7.51 45.07 -14.02
N GLU A 163 -8.75 45.28 -13.53
CA GLU A 163 -9.64 46.37 -14.00
C GLU A 163 -10.28 47.19 -12.86
N ASN A 164 -10.06 46.83 -11.59
CA ASN A 164 -10.60 47.51 -10.39
C ASN A 164 -12.14 47.59 -10.36
N ILE A 165 -12.82 46.52 -10.79
CA ILE A 165 -14.29 46.43 -10.88
C ILE A 165 -14.82 45.35 -9.92
N LYS A 166 -16.01 45.59 -9.36
CA LYS A 166 -16.79 44.59 -8.63
C LYS A 166 -18.10 44.33 -9.36
N LEU A 167 -18.41 43.07 -9.64
CA LEU A 167 -19.64 42.68 -10.34
C LEU A 167 -20.60 41.97 -9.38
N ASN A 168 -21.88 42.32 -9.44
CA ASN A 168 -22.96 41.59 -8.79
C ASN A 168 -23.72 40.78 -9.83
N TYR A 169 -24.12 39.56 -9.47
CA TYR A 169 -24.90 38.68 -10.33
C TYR A 169 -26.25 38.42 -9.67
N LEU A 170 -27.32 38.85 -10.33
CA LEU A 170 -28.69 38.53 -9.95
C LEU A 170 -29.19 37.40 -10.85
N VAL A 171 -29.64 36.31 -10.25
CA VAL A 171 -30.13 35.12 -10.95
C VAL A 171 -31.62 34.95 -10.70
N GLU A 172 -32.42 34.95 -11.75
CA GLU A 172 -33.88 34.84 -11.67
C GLU A 172 -34.36 33.60 -12.43
N PHE A 173 -35.25 32.82 -11.82
CA PHE A 173 -35.96 31.75 -12.52
C PHE A 173 -37.37 32.21 -12.91
N VAL A 174 -37.57 32.44 -14.21
CA VAL A 174 -38.85 32.90 -14.76
C VAL A 174 -39.66 31.69 -15.22
N SER A 175 -40.46 31.13 -14.30
CA SER A 175 -41.17 29.85 -14.48
C SER A 175 -42.08 29.80 -15.73
N HIS A 176 -42.81 30.88 -16.03
CA HIS A 176 -43.72 30.95 -17.18
C HIS A 176 -43.03 30.87 -18.54
N SER A 177 -41.77 31.29 -18.61
CA SER A 177 -40.98 31.28 -19.84
C SER A 177 -39.86 30.23 -19.81
N HIS A 178 -39.84 29.36 -18.80
CA HIS A 178 -38.82 28.31 -18.64
C HIS A 178 -37.37 28.84 -18.73
N LEU A 179 -37.15 30.06 -18.23
CA LEU A 179 -35.93 30.84 -18.44
C LEU A 179 -35.15 31.01 -17.13
N LEU A 180 -33.86 30.73 -17.17
CA LEU A 180 -32.90 31.16 -16.15
C LEU A 180 -32.16 32.41 -16.61
N ARG A 181 -32.37 33.54 -15.92
CA ARG A 181 -31.81 34.84 -16.30
C ARG A 181 -30.69 35.24 -15.35
N PHE A 182 -29.54 35.57 -15.93
CA PHE A 182 -28.41 36.19 -15.24
C PHE A 182 -28.38 37.68 -15.60
N THR A 183 -28.48 38.54 -14.60
CA THR A 183 -28.31 39.98 -14.76
C THR A 183 -27.06 40.40 -14.01
N VAL A 184 -26.07 40.91 -14.73
CA VAL A 184 -24.76 41.30 -14.20
C VAL A 184 -24.66 42.82 -14.17
N GLU A 185 -24.24 43.39 -13.05
CA GLU A 185 -24.02 44.83 -12.92
C GLU A 185 -22.72 45.13 -12.17
N ASP A 186 -22.11 46.27 -12.51
CA ASP A 186 -21.03 46.83 -11.72
C ASP A 186 -21.59 47.50 -10.46
N VAL A 187 -21.00 47.18 -9.30
CA VAL A 187 -21.38 47.71 -7.99
C VAL A 187 -21.31 49.23 -7.96
N GLN A 188 -20.36 49.85 -8.68
CA GLN A 188 -20.19 51.30 -8.68
C GLN A 188 -21.18 52.04 -9.60
N SER A 189 -21.75 51.35 -10.58
CA SER A 189 -22.63 51.92 -11.61
C SER A 189 -23.99 51.22 -11.71
N SER A 190 -24.40 50.51 -10.65
CA SER A 190 -25.64 49.71 -10.58
C SER A 190 -26.88 50.54 -10.89
N ARG A 191 -27.72 50.02 -11.79
CA ARG A 191 -29.01 50.59 -12.17
C ARG A 191 -30.18 49.78 -11.62
N LEU A 192 -29.94 48.53 -11.21
CA LEU A 192 -30.94 47.67 -10.56
C LEU A 192 -31.20 48.14 -9.13
N ASN A 193 -32.47 48.39 -8.83
CA ASN A 193 -32.92 48.54 -7.45
C ASN A 193 -33.11 47.16 -6.81
N VAL A 194 -32.00 46.53 -6.42
CA VAL A 194 -31.97 45.19 -5.81
C VAL A 194 -32.90 45.07 -4.60
N LYS A 195 -33.11 46.16 -3.84
CA LYS A 195 -34.05 46.21 -2.69
C LYS A 195 -35.52 46.01 -3.07
N SER A 196 -35.89 46.24 -4.33
CA SER A 196 -37.25 46.07 -4.83
C SER A 196 -37.55 44.67 -5.36
N ILE A 197 -36.53 43.83 -5.48
CA ILE A 197 -36.63 42.45 -5.96
C ILE A 197 -36.63 41.53 -4.75
N ASN A 198 -37.59 40.60 -4.66
CA ASN A 198 -37.58 39.58 -3.61
C ASN A 198 -36.46 38.57 -3.91
N HIS A 199 -35.32 38.73 -3.25
CA HIS A 199 -34.12 37.93 -3.48
C HIS A 199 -33.51 37.42 -2.18
N ARG A 200 -32.76 36.32 -2.28
CA ARG A 200 -31.87 35.83 -1.21
C ARG A 200 -30.43 36.15 -1.57
N GLU A 201 -29.71 36.76 -0.64
CA GLU A 201 -28.27 36.95 -0.78
C GLU A 201 -27.52 35.65 -0.42
N ILE A 202 -26.57 35.26 -1.27
CA ILE A 202 -25.80 34.03 -1.11
C ILE A 202 -24.48 34.31 -0.40
N SER A 203 -24.28 33.62 0.73
CA SER A 203 -23.09 33.75 1.56
C SER A 203 -21.86 33.08 0.94
N THR A 204 -20.65 33.50 1.34
CA THR A 204 -19.38 32.91 0.87
C THR A 204 -19.26 31.42 1.20
N THR A 205 -19.82 30.95 2.32
CA THR A 205 -19.85 29.52 2.67
C THR A 205 -20.67 28.68 1.69
N GLU A 206 -21.73 29.24 1.12
CA GLU A 206 -22.56 28.57 0.10
C GLU A 206 -21.87 28.57 -1.29
N LYS A 207 -20.83 29.40 -1.50
CA LYS A 207 -20.01 29.45 -2.73
C LYS A 207 -18.91 28.38 -2.78
N LEU A 208 -18.51 27.79 -1.64
CA LEU A 208 -17.28 26.97 -1.53
C LEU A 208 -17.36 25.55 -2.13
N ALA A 209 -18.52 25.11 -2.60
CA ALA A 209 -18.67 23.78 -3.19
C ALA A 209 -18.24 23.77 -4.67
N ASN A 210 -16.99 23.40 -4.94
CA ASN A 210 -16.49 23.25 -6.31
C ASN A 210 -17.02 21.97 -6.98
N PHE A 211 -18.27 21.99 -7.45
CA PHE A 211 -18.90 20.84 -8.16
C PHE A 211 -18.38 20.64 -9.60
N PHE A 212 -17.67 21.60 -10.17
CA PHE A 212 -17.21 21.53 -11.56
C PHE A 212 -16.11 20.50 -11.79
N THR A 213 -15.16 20.37 -10.86
CA THR A 213 -14.10 19.35 -10.93
C THR A 213 -14.65 17.95 -10.65
N ILE A 214 -15.74 17.84 -9.87
CA ILE A 214 -16.43 16.58 -9.60
C ILE A 214 -16.88 15.90 -10.90
N ASN A 215 -17.50 16.63 -11.82
CA ASN A 215 -17.95 16.10 -13.10
C ASN A 215 -16.81 15.59 -14.00
N GLN A 216 -15.65 16.27 -13.99
CA GLN A 216 -14.49 15.83 -14.77
C GLN A 216 -13.89 14.54 -14.18
N HIS A 217 -13.74 14.49 -12.85
CA HIS A 217 -13.24 13.30 -12.16
C HIS A 217 -14.20 12.11 -12.27
N SER A 218 -15.51 12.32 -12.15
CA SER A 218 -16.49 11.25 -12.29
C SER A 218 -16.48 10.66 -13.70
N TYR A 219 -16.40 11.49 -14.75
CA TYR A 219 -16.29 11.02 -16.13
C TYR A 219 -14.99 10.23 -16.36
N LEU A 220 -13.86 10.69 -15.81
CA LEU A 220 -12.60 9.97 -15.86
C LEU A 220 -12.73 8.59 -15.18
N ILE A 221 -13.29 8.54 -13.97
CA ILE A 221 -13.54 7.27 -13.25
C ILE A 221 -14.47 6.38 -14.08
N PHE A 222 -15.59 6.92 -14.56
CA PHE A 222 -16.59 6.19 -15.31
C PHE A 222 -16.01 5.55 -16.59
N SER A 223 -15.27 6.33 -17.38
CA SER A 223 -14.61 5.82 -18.59
C SER A 223 -13.56 4.76 -18.29
N THR A 224 -12.78 4.93 -17.22
CA THR A 224 -11.84 3.91 -16.72
C THR A 224 -12.57 2.63 -16.30
N LEU A 225 -13.68 2.73 -15.57
CA LEU A 225 -14.49 1.58 -15.17
C LEU A 225 -15.04 0.82 -16.37
N ILE A 226 -15.57 1.50 -17.40
CA ILE A 226 -16.04 0.86 -18.63
C ILE A 226 -14.92 0.06 -19.31
N ASN A 227 -13.74 0.64 -19.44
CA ASN A 227 -12.60 -0.03 -20.08
C ASN A 227 -12.16 -1.27 -19.30
N LEU A 228 -12.09 -1.18 -17.96
CA LEU A 228 -11.74 -2.31 -17.09
C LEU A 228 -12.83 -3.40 -17.07
N CYS A 229 -14.10 -3.02 -17.16
CA CYS A 229 -15.22 -3.96 -17.28
C CYS A 229 -15.13 -4.77 -18.58
N ARG A 230 -14.72 -4.15 -19.69
CA ARG A 230 -14.46 -4.87 -20.97
C ARG A 230 -13.31 -5.87 -20.86
N GLU A 231 -12.41 -5.69 -19.89
CA GLU A 231 -11.33 -6.62 -19.55
C GLU A 231 -11.71 -7.63 -18.44
N TYR A 232 -12.99 -7.73 -18.06
CA TYR A 232 -13.49 -8.61 -17.00
C TYR A 232 -12.90 -8.34 -15.60
N LYS A 233 -12.43 -7.12 -15.34
CA LYS A 233 -11.97 -6.72 -14.00
C LYS A 233 -13.14 -6.31 -13.12
N LEU A 234 -12.99 -6.53 -11.81
CA LEU A 234 -13.98 -6.20 -10.77
C LEU A 234 -13.44 -5.21 -9.71
N SER A 235 -12.23 -4.70 -9.94
CA SER A 235 -11.57 -3.76 -9.04
C SER A 235 -10.60 -2.88 -9.80
N TYR A 236 -10.48 -1.65 -9.33
CA TYR A 236 -9.54 -0.64 -9.78
C TYR A 236 -8.83 -0.04 -8.57
N LYS A 237 -7.53 0.23 -8.71
CA LYS A 237 -6.75 0.93 -7.70
C LYS A 237 -5.96 2.05 -8.37
N ASP A 238 -5.99 3.22 -7.74
CA ASP A 238 -5.20 4.37 -8.15
C ASP A 238 -4.38 4.92 -6.99
N SER A 239 -3.06 4.95 -7.16
CA SER A 239 -2.09 5.52 -6.22
C SER A 239 -1.72 6.97 -6.54
N GLY A 240 -2.58 7.68 -7.29
CA GLY A 240 -2.39 9.08 -7.67
C GLY A 240 -1.85 9.27 -9.09
N MET A 241 -2.10 8.33 -10.00
CA MET A 241 -1.80 8.48 -11.43
C MET A 241 -2.93 9.20 -12.18
N GLN A 242 -4.19 8.81 -11.98
CA GLN A 242 -5.35 9.42 -12.66
C GLN A 242 -6.14 10.35 -11.72
N LEU A 243 -6.24 10.00 -10.45
CA LEU A 243 -7.00 10.70 -9.40
C LEU A 243 -6.09 11.50 -8.45
N SER A 244 -4.97 12.02 -8.96
CA SER A 244 -3.99 12.78 -8.18
C SER A 244 -4.58 14.03 -7.52
N GLU A 245 -5.46 14.75 -8.23
CA GLU A 245 -6.12 15.95 -7.73
C GLU A 245 -7.11 15.63 -6.60
N LEU A 246 -7.94 14.59 -6.76
CA LEU A 246 -8.86 14.13 -5.72
C LEU A 246 -8.11 13.68 -4.47
N LEU A 247 -7.06 12.87 -4.64
CA LEU A 247 -6.19 12.44 -3.55
C LEU A 247 -5.50 13.64 -2.87
N GLY A 248 -5.05 14.62 -3.64
CA GLY A 248 -4.48 15.87 -3.15
C GLY A 248 -5.47 16.69 -2.34
N ALA A 249 -6.71 16.81 -2.80
CA ALA A 249 -7.78 17.54 -2.11
C ALA A 249 -8.11 16.90 -0.75
N ILE A 250 -8.23 15.56 -0.70
CA ILE A 250 -8.45 14.83 0.56
C ILE A 250 -7.28 15.05 1.54
N LYS A 251 -6.03 15.04 1.04
CA LYS A 251 -4.85 15.34 1.87
C LYS A 251 -4.85 16.76 2.43
N MET A 252 -5.22 17.75 1.63
CA MET A 252 -5.31 19.16 2.06
C MET A 252 -6.34 19.37 3.17
N GLN A 253 -7.35 18.51 3.26
CA GLN A 253 -8.36 18.53 4.32
C GLN A 253 -7.92 17.83 5.63
N GLY A 254 -6.63 17.46 5.76
CA GLY A 254 -6.06 16.92 7.00
C GLY A 254 -5.77 15.41 6.97
N TYR A 255 -6.08 14.72 5.88
CA TYR A 255 -5.84 13.28 5.72
C TYR A 255 -4.53 13.00 4.97
N SER A 256 -3.41 13.50 5.50
CA SER A 256 -2.08 13.41 4.86
C SER A 256 -1.61 11.98 4.57
N ASN A 257 -2.08 11.01 5.36
CA ASN A 257 -1.74 9.59 5.24
C ASN A 257 -2.40 8.89 4.04
N MET A 258 -3.33 9.54 3.34
CA MET A 258 -4.04 8.99 2.18
C MET A 258 -3.05 8.61 1.07
N ARG A 259 -3.04 7.37 0.58
CA ARG A 259 -2.11 6.90 -0.48
C ARG A 259 -2.82 6.42 -1.74
N GLU A 260 -3.95 5.75 -1.59
CA GLU A 260 -4.65 5.12 -2.70
C GLU A 260 -6.17 5.31 -2.63
N ILE A 261 -6.81 5.25 -3.80
CA ILE A 261 -8.26 5.12 -3.95
C ILE A 261 -8.52 3.77 -4.61
N SER A 262 -9.30 2.92 -3.95
CA SER A 262 -9.71 1.61 -4.47
C SER A 262 -11.19 1.62 -4.79
N ILE A 263 -11.55 1.25 -6.01
CA ILE A 263 -12.94 1.10 -6.44
C ILE A 263 -13.20 -0.38 -6.73
N ASN A 264 -14.17 -0.99 -6.05
CA ASN A 264 -14.58 -2.37 -6.31
C ASN A 264 -16.04 -2.41 -6.77
N TRP A 265 -16.41 -3.39 -7.59
CA TRP A 265 -17.78 -3.54 -8.08
C TRP A 265 -18.16 -5.00 -8.31
N THR A 266 -19.47 -5.27 -8.35
CA THR A 266 -19.99 -6.63 -8.57
C THR A 266 -20.20 -6.93 -10.05
N SER A 267 -20.40 -8.21 -10.38
CA SER A 267 -20.76 -8.61 -11.75
C SER A 267 -22.08 -8.00 -12.24
N ASN A 268 -22.99 -7.60 -11.33
CA ASN A 268 -24.22 -6.90 -11.70
C ASN A 268 -23.91 -5.48 -12.19
N VAL A 269 -22.98 -4.79 -11.52
CA VAL A 269 -22.51 -3.46 -11.94
C VAL A 269 -21.87 -3.52 -13.32
N VAL A 270 -21.12 -4.58 -13.64
CA VAL A 270 -20.52 -4.77 -14.99
C VAL A 270 -21.61 -4.78 -16.07
N GLN A 271 -22.70 -5.50 -15.85
CA GLN A 271 -23.81 -5.58 -16.81
C GLN A 271 -24.48 -4.20 -16.99
N SER A 272 -24.73 -3.50 -15.89
CA SER A 272 -25.35 -2.18 -15.90
C SER A 272 -24.46 -1.12 -16.57
N LEU A 273 -23.16 -1.07 -16.25
CA LEU A 273 -22.19 -0.15 -16.84
C LEU A 273 -22.01 -0.32 -18.36
N LEU A 274 -22.12 -1.54 -18.87
CA LEU A 274 -21.96 -1.85 -20.30
C LEU A 274 -23.28 -1.74 -21.10
N SER A 275 -24.39 -1.44 -20.42
CA SER A 275 -25.72 -1.26 -21.01
C SER A 275 -26.08 0.23 -21.17
N GLU A 276 -27.26 0.51 -21.72
CA GLU A 276 -27.82 1.88 -21.79
C GLU A 276 -28.05 2.49 -20.39
N GLU A 277 -28.10 1.68 -19.33
CA GLU A 277 -28.23 2.13 -17.94
C GLU A 277 -26.93 2.71 -17.34
N GLY A 278 -25.82 2.72 -18.11
CA GLY A 278 -24.52 3.20 -17.64
C GLY A 278 -24.53 4.65 -17.15
N GLU A 279 -25.40 5.51 -17.69
CA GLU A 279 -25.53 6.90 -17.25
C GLU A 279 -25.93 7.05 -15.77
N HIS A 280 -26.66 6.08 -15.21
CA HIS A 280 -27.01 6.09 -13.79
C HIS A 280 -25.78 5.92 -12.89
N TRP A 281 -24.78 5.17 -13.33
CA TRP A 281 -23.52 5.04 -12.60
C TRP A 281 -22.67 6.30 -12.68
N HIS A 282 -22.68 7.00 -13.82
CA HIS A 282 -22.02 8.31 -13.91
C HIS A 282 -22.64 9.32 -12.92
N SER A 283 -23.97 9.38 -12.84
CA SER A 283 -24.68 10.17 -11.83
C SER A 283 -24.31 9.76 -10.39
N THR A 284 -24.21 8.45 -10.13
CA THR A 284 -23.83 7.93 -8.80
C THR A 284 -22.39 8.29 -8.43
N LEU A 285 -21.46 8.25 -9.38
CA LEU A 285 -20.07 8.69 -9.17
C LEU A 285 -19.98 10.18 -8.86
N ASN A 286 -20.77 11.02 -9.53
CA ASN A 286 -20.91 12.43 -9.16
C ASN A 286 -21.39 12.59 -7.71
N GLY A 287 -22.40 11.82 -7.32
CA GLY A 287 -22.90 11.78 -5.96
C GLY A 287 -21.85 11.36 -4.92
N ILE A 288 -21.04 10.35 -5.23
CA ILE A 288 -19.94 9.89 -4.37
C ILE A 288 -18.92 11.00 -4.15
N LEU A 289 -18.45 11.63 -5.23
CA LEU A 289 -17.47 12.70 -5.17
C LEU A 289 -18.01 13.95 -4.46
N LEU A 290 -19.31 14.21 -4.58
CA LEU A 290 -19.98 15.24 -3.81
C LEU A 290 -19.95 14.95 -2.31
N VAL A 291 -20.30 13.73 -1.90
CA VAL A 291 -20.21 13.35 -0.49
C VAL A 291 -18.77 13.47 0.02
N LEU A 292 -17.78 13.08 -0.79
CA LEU A 292 -16.35 13.17 -0.42
C LEU A 292 -15.80 14.60 -0.36
N SER A 293 -16.45 15.59 -0.98
CA SER A 293 -16.04 16.99 -0.87
C SER A 293 -16.48 17.62 0.46
N ASP A 294 -17.40 16.98 1.19
CA ASP A 294 -17.88 17.45 2.49
C ASP A 294 -16.92 17.05 3.62
N PRO A 295 -16.38 18.01 4.40
CA PRO A 295 -15.50 17.73 5.53
C PRO A 295 -16.12 16.80 6.58
N ILE A 296 -17.45 16.86 6.75
CA ILE A 296 -18.17 16.00 7.70
C ILE A 296 -18.09 14.54 7.25
N ALA A 297 -18.24 14.27 5.95
CA ALA A 297 -18.12 12.93 5.41
C ALA A 297 -16.73 12.34 5.68
N LEU A 298 -15.67 13.09 5.38
CA LEU A 298 -14.31 12.65 5.62
C LEU A 298 -14.03 12.41 7.11
N LYS A 299 -14.57 13.27 7.98
CA LYS A 299 -14.45 13.09 9.44
C LYS A 299 -15.09 11.78 9.88
N LEU A 300 -16.30 11.48 9.41
CA LEU A 300 -17.01 10.25 9.74
C LEU A 300 -16.25 9.01 9.23
N LEU A 301 -15.68 9.08 8.02
CA LEU A 301 -14.81 8.03 7.48
C LEU A 301 -13.56 7.81 8.36
N SER A 302 -12.95 8.89 8.85
CA SER A 302 -11.78 8.83 9.73
C SER A 302 -12.06 8.25 11.11
N GLU A 303 -13.30 8.39 11.60
CA GLU A 303 -13.79 7.73 12.81
C GLU A 303 -14.09 6.23 12.59
N GLY A 304 -13.79 5.69 11.41
CA GLY A 304 -14.03 4.29 11.06
C GLY A 304 -15.46 3.97 10.63
N LYS A 305 -16.30 4.99 10.43
CA LYS A 305 -17.68 4.79 9.95
C LYS A 305 -17.69 4.54 8.45
N THR A 306 -18.69 3.80 8.00
CA THR A 306 -18.98 3.56 6.59
C THR A 306 -20.13 4.46 6.15
N ILE A 307 -19.98 5.15 5.02
CA ILE A 307 -21.04 5.95 4.41
C ILE A 307 -21.64 5.14 3.25
N SER A 308 -22.92 4.81 3.37
CA SER A 308 -23.71 4.14 2.35
C SER A 308 -24.46 5.21 1.56
N ILE A 309 -24.25 5.24 0.26
CA ILE A 309 -24.86 6.19 -0.67
C ILE A 309 -25.90 5.42 -1.49
N ASP A 310 -27.12 5.94 -1.51
CA ASP A 310 -28.21 5.49 -2.38
C ASP A 310 -28.55 6.61 -3.36
N ASN A 311 -28.43 6.32 -4.66
CA ASN A 311 -28.81 7.23 -5.73
C ASN A 311 -29.69 6.47 -6.73
N ASN A 312 -31.00 6.69 -6.66
CA ASN A 312 -32.00 6.06 -7.51
C ASN A 312 -31.89 4.52 -7.57
N GLY A 313 -31.59 3.88 -6.43
CA GLY A 313 -31.45 2.42 -6.31
C GLY A 313 -30.05 1.89 -6.62
N GLN A 314 -29.12 2.74 -7.07
CA GLN A 314 -27.70 2.39 -7.14
C GLN A 314 -27.03 2.64 -5.79
N ASN A 315 -26.49 1.58 -5.21
CA ASN A 315 -25.84 1.63 -3.90
C ASN A 315 -24.33 1.77 -4.05
N ALA A 316 -23.69 2.57 -3.20
CA ALA A 316 -22.25 2.62 -3.05
C ALA A 316 -21.86 2.73 -1.58
N TYR A 317 -20.69 2.22 -1.21
CA TYR A 317 -20.17 2.24 0.15
C TYR A 317 -18.80 2.88 0.18
N LEU A 318 -18.65 3.90 1.01
CA LEU A 318 -17.38 4.60 1.25
C LEU A 318 -16.85 4.20 2.62
N SER A 319 -15.58 3.81 2.67
CA SER A 319 -14.89 3.53 3.92
C SER A 319 -13.40 3.84 3.81
N PHE A 320 -12.78 4.26 4.91
CA PHE A 320 -11.33 4.27 5.00
C PHE A 320 -10.83 2.90 5.44
N THR A 321 -9.95 2.32 4.64
CA THR A 321 -9.28 1.06 4.95
C THR A 321 -7.77 1.28 5.05
N GLN A 322 -7.05 0.23 5.48
CA GLN A 322 -5.59 0.29 5.69
C GLN A 322 -5.17 1.45 6.61
N ARG A 323 -5.86 1.62 7.75
CA ARG A 323 -5.58 2.70 8.72
C ARG A 323 -5.66 4.12 8.12
N GLY A 324 -6.64 4.35 7.24
CA GLY A 324 -6.83 5.65 6.58
C GLY A 324 -5.90 5.91 5.39
N ARG A 325 -5.16 4.89 4.93
CA ARG A 325 -4.27 4.99 3.77
C ARG A 325 -4.97 4.68 2.44
N ASN A 326 -6.13 4.02 2.48
CA ASN A 326 -6.94 3.75 1.30
C ASN A 326 -8.39 4.24 1.49
N LEU A 327 -8.90 4.95 0.48
CA LEU A 327 -10.31 5.27 0.37
C LEU A 327 -10.92 4.18 -0.49
N GLN A 328 -11.74 3.35 0.13
CA GLN A 328 -12.44 2.26 -0.53
C GLN A 328 -13.85 2.69 -0.92
N ILE A 329 -14.14 2.58 -2.22
CA ILE A 329 -15.42 2.85 -2.86
C ILE A 329 -15.95 1.51 -3.41
N ASP A 330 -16.95 0.94 -2.77
CA ASP A 330 -17.55 -0.30 -3.23
C ASP A 330 -18.91 -0.03 -3.88
N LEU A 331 -19.05 -0.33 -5.17
CA LEU A 331 -20.29 -0.18 -5.94
C LEU A 331 -21.14 -1.45 -5.76
N ASP A 332 -22.44 -1.26 -5.54
CA ASP A 332 -23.48 -2.27 -5.26
C ASP A 332 -23.34 -3.01 -3.93
N LYS A 333 -22.16 -3.55 -3.60
CA LYS A 333 -21.94 -4.32 -2.36
C LYS A 333 -20.64 -3.95 -1.67
N LYS A 334 -20.72 -3.68 -0.37
CA LYS A 334 -19.54 -3.48 0.50
C LYS A 334 -18.62 -4.69 0.45
N LYS A 335 -17.35 -4.47 0.12
CA LYS A 335 -16.30 -5.47 0.19
C LYS A 335 -15.79 -5.55 1.62
N LEU A 336 -15.91 -6.73 2.23
CA LEU A 336 -15.39 -6.99 3.56
C LEU A 336 -13.95 -7.45 3.46
N ALA A 337 -13.08 -6.86 4.28
CA ALA A 337 -11.73 -7.38 4.48
C ALA A 337 -11.81 -8.82 5.00
N VAL A 338 -10.90 -9.68 4.52
CA VAL A 338 -10.80 -11.05 5.01
C VAL A 338 -10.36 -10.99 6.47
N GLN A 339 -11.17 -11.54 7.38
CA GLN A 339 -10.79 -11.59 8.79
C GLN A 339 -9.63 -12.55 9.00
N LEU A 340 -8.69 -12.16 9.87
CA LEU A 340 -7.54 -12.99 10.24
C LEU A 340 -7.97 -14.37 10.75
N SER A 341 -9.05 -14.42 11.52
CA SER A 341 -9.66 -15.65 12.05
C SER A 341 -10.01 -16.67 10.96
N LYS A 342 -10.38 -16.22 9.76
CA LYS A 342 -10.69 -17.11 8.64
C LYS A 342 -9.48 -17.95 8.24
N TYR A 343 -8.30 -17.33 8.16
CA TYR A 343 -7.07 -18.05 7.82
C TYR A 343 -6.76 -19.16 8.82
N LEU A 344 -6.94 -18.89 10.12
CA LEU A 344 -6.77 -19.89 11.16
C LEU A 344 -7.81 -21.01 11.06
N TYR A 345 -9.11 -20.67 10.91
CA TYR A 345 -10.19 -21.67 10.91
C TYR A 345 -10.27 -22.51 9.64
N ASP A 346 -9.80 -21.99 8.50
CA ASP A 346 -9.61 -22.78 7.29
C ASP A 346 -8.56 -23.91 7.51
N ASN A 347 -7.75 -23.84 8.59
CA ASN A 347 -6.86 -24.89 9.07
C ASN A 347 -7.34 -25.45 10.43
N GLU A 348 -8.29 -26.38 10.38
CA GLU A 348 -8.95 -26.95 11.57
C GLU A 348 -7.96 -27.57 12.57
N PHE A 349 -6.86 -28.16 12.09
CA PHE A 349 -5.84 -28.78 12.95
C PHE A 349 -5.13 -27.75 13.83
N ILE A 350 -4.58 -26.69 13.23
CA ILE A 350 -3.90 -25.63 13.97
C ILE A 350 -4.91 -24.91 14.87
N ALA A 351 -6.11 -24.59 14.38
CA ALA A 351 -7.15 -23.96 15.17
C ALA A 351 -7.52 -24.76 16.43
N ALA A 352 -7.62 -26.09 16.32
CA ALA A 352 -7.89 -26.97 17.45
C ALA A 352 -6.73 -26.96 18.46
N LYS A 353 -5.48 -26.97 17.99
CA LYS A 353 -4.28 -26.89 18.85
C LYS A 353 -4.18 -25.54 19.56
N THR A 354 -4.38 -24.44 18.86
CA THR A 354 -4.44 -23.08 19.44
C THR A 354 -5.50 -23.01 20.55
N LYS A 355 -6.68 -23.58 20.30
CA LYS A 355 -7.76 -23.62 21.30
C LYS A 355 -7.37 -24.38 22.57
N LEU A 356 -6.59 -25.47 22.44
CA LEU A 356 -6.08 -26.22 23.60
C LEU A 356 -5.04 -25.44 24.41
N LEU A 357 -4.26 -24.56 23.76
CA LEU A 357 -3.24 -23.74 24.42
C LEU A 357 -3.85 -22.55 25.20
N GLY A 358 -5.09 -22.15 24.89
CA GLY A 358 -5.81 -21.12 25.66
C GLY A 358 -5.23 -19.72 25.50
N THR A 359 -5.42 -18.85 26.50
CA THR A 359 -5.06 -17.41 26.48
C THR A 359 -3.68 -17.12 27.10
N SER A 360 -2.70 -17.96 26.81
CA SER A 360 -1.43 -17.99 27.54
C SER A 360 -0.46 -16.83 27.24
N LEU A 361 -0.77 -15.95 26.29
CA LEU A 361 0.15 -14.91 25.80
C LEU A 361 -0.21 -13.48 26.25
N GLU A 362 -1.14 -13.32 27.21
CA GLU A 362 -1.63 -12.01 27.71
C GLU A 362 -0.52 -11.07 28.22
N LYS A 363 0.65 -11.60 28.61
CA LYS A 363 1.84 -10.84 29.06
C LYS A 363 3.06 -11.09 28.18
N THR A 364 2.84 -11.48 26.94
CA THR A 364 3.91 -11.85 26.01
C THR A 364 3.92 -10.92 24.81
N HIS A 365 5.03 -10.22 24.65
CA HIS A 365 5.37 -9.52 23.41
C HIS A 365 6.09 -10.48 22.47
N ILE A 366 5.65 -10.55 21.21
CA ILE A 366 6.25 -11.41 20.20
C ILE A 366 6.93 -10.54 19.15
N LEU A 367 8.23 -10.72 18.97
CA LEU A 367 8.95 -10.22 17.80
C LEU A 367 8.99 -11.33 16.75
N PHE A 368 8.19 -11.19 15.69
CA PHE A 368 8.01 -12.19 14.65
C PHE A 368 8.70 -11.79 13.35
N ILE A 369 9.83 -12.42 13.04
CA ILE A 369 10.65 -12.14 11.85
C ILE A 369 10.40 -13.24 10.83
N THR A 370 9.66 -12.93 9.77
CA THR A 370 9.13 -13.98 8.89
C THR A 370 8.81 -13.43 7.51
N PRO A 371 8.86 -14.26 6.46
CA PRO A 371 8.29 -13.87 5.20
C PRO A 371 6.77 -13.78 5.28
N PHE A 372 6.17 -12.75 4.67
CA PHE A 372 4.74 -12.51 4.80
C PHE A 372 3.92 -13.35 3.82
N THR A 373 3.45 -14.50 4.31
CA THR A 373 2.70 -15.52 3.54
C THR A 373 1.37 -15.85 4.23
N GLN A 374 0.59 -16.77 3.65
CA GLN A 374 -0.61 -17.28 4.31
C GLN A 374 -0.31 -17.95 5.66
N ASN A 375 0.84 -18.65 5.78
CA ASN A 375 1.25 -19.29 7.04
C ASN A 375 1.50 -18.26 8.15
N THR A 376 2.01 -17.07 7.78
CA THR A 376 2.15 -15.93 8.69
C THR A 376 0.78 -15.48 9.19
N LEU A 377 -0.23 -15.38 8.32
CA LEU A 377 -1.59 -15.01 8.73
C LEU A 377 -2.23 -16.07 9.65
N ILE A 378 -1.97 -17.36 9.41
CA ILE A 378 -2.41 -18.45 10.30
C ILE A 378 -1.79 -18.27 11.69
N MET A 379 -0.46 -18.05 11.76
CA MET A 379 0.27 -17.82 13.00
C MET A 379 -0.22 -16.58 13.75
N LEU A 380 -0.42 -15.47 13.04
CA LEU A 380 -0.98 -14.25 13.63
C LEU A 380 -2.39 -14.48 14.18
N GLY A 381 -3.23 -15.25 13.47
CA GLY A 381 -4.55 -15.65 13.97
C GLY A 381 -4.44 -16.49 15.24
N ALA A 382 -3.44 -17.37 15.32
CA ALA A 382 -3.17 -18.13 16.55
C ALA A 382 -2.72 -17.22 17.70
N PHE A 383 -1.84 -16.26 17.46
CA PHE A 383 -1.39 -15.29 18.46
C PHE A 383 -2.54 -14.42 18.98
N GLU A 384 -3.42 -13.95 18.08
CA GLU A 384 -4.63 -13.21 18.45
C GLU A 384 -5.53 -14.07 19.37
N LYS A 385 -5.77 -15.33 19.02
CA LYS A 385 -6.60 -16.25 19.84
C LYS A 385 -5.97 -16.63 21.17
N MET A 386 -4.63 -16.62 21.24
CA MET A 386 -3.88 -16.84 22.48
C MET A 386 -3.71 -15.55 23.30
N HIS A 387 -4.32 -14.44 22.86
CA HIS A 387 -4.28 -13.13 23.52
C HIS A 387 -2.87 -12.56 23.68
N ALA A 388 -2.02 -12.69 22.65
CA ALA A 388 -0.71 -12.03 22.65
C ALA A 388 -0.84 -10.54 23.01
N TYR A 389 -0.01 -10.06 23.95
CA TYR A 389 -0.04 -8.68 24.42
C TYR A 389 0.21 -7.70 23.26
N SER A 390 1.29 -7.96 22.52
CA SER A 390 1.60 -7.27 21.27
C SER A 390 2.51 -8.12 20.40
N VAL A 391 2.46 -7.85 19.09
CA VAL A 391 3.20 -8.56 18.06
C VAL A 391 3.81 -7.55 17.09
N ASP A 392 5.14 -7.48 17.08
CA ASP A 392 5.89 -6.77 16.06
C ASP A 392 6.27 -7.76 14.96
N VAL A 393 5.76 -7.56 13.75
CA VAL A 393 6.04 -8.40 12.58
C VAL A 393 7.05 -7.70 11.69
N LEU A 394 8.25 -8.26 11.58
CA LEU A 394 9.26 -7.83 10.63
C LEU A 394 9.23 -8.73 9.40
N ILE A 395 8.78 -8.14 8.30
CA ILE A 395 8.54 -8.82 7.04
C ILE A 395 9.83 -8.91 6.24
N THR A 396 10.25 -10.15 5.92
CA THR A 396 11.54 -10.40 5.25
C THR A 396 11.47 -10.38 3.71
N ASN A 397 10.30 -10.63 3.12
CA ASN A 397 10.11 -10.46 1.68
C ASN A 397 9.86 -8.98 1.31
N PRO A 398 10.39 -8.49 0.17
CA PRO A 398 10.13 -7.13 -0.28
C PRO A 398 8.64 -6.83 -0.37
N ALA A 399 8.24 -5.63 0.07
CA ALA A 399 6.84 -5.25 0.17
C ALA A 399 6.07 -5.32 -1.16
N GLU A 400 6.77 -5.24 -2.29
CA GLU A 400 6.22 -5.37 -3.65
C GLU A 400 5.76 -6.79 -3.98
N ASN A 401 6.30 -7.80 -3.29
CA ASN A 401 6.07 -9.23 -3.58
C ASN A 401 4.94 -9.83 -2.75
N ILE A 402 4.20 -9.03 -1.99
CA ILE A 402 3.15 -9.48 -1.09
C ILE A 402 1.79 -9.32 -1.75
N LEU A 403 0.95 -10.36 -1.63
CA LEU A 403 -0.41 -10.35 -2.16
C LEU A 403 -1.21 -9.19 -1.54
N PRO A 404 -1.90 -8.36 -2.35
CA PRO A 404 -2.68 -7.24 -1.85
C PRO A 404 -3.71 -7.61 -0.78
N SER A 405 -4.34 -8.79 -0.90
CA SER A 405 -5.29 -9.31 0.10
C SER A 405 -4.65 -9.61 1.46
N HIS A 406 -3.38 -10.03 1.47
CA HIS A 406 -2.63 -10.24 2.71
C HIS A 406 -2.30 -8.90 3.38
N ILE A 407 -1.91 -7.88 2.60
CA ILE A 407 -1.70 -6.52 3.12
C ILE A 407 -3.01 -5.96 3.70
N GLU A 408 -4.12 -6.12 2.97
CA GLU A 408 -5.45 -5.68 3.42
C GLU A 408 -5.83 -6.34 4.76
N THR A 409 -5.58 -7.64 4.90
CA THR A 409 -5.80 -8.37 6.16
C THR A 409 -4.91 -7.84 7.28
N ALA A 410 -3.60 -7.66 7.03
CA ALA A 410 -2.64 -7.17 8.03
C ALA A 410 -3.03 -5.79 8.56
N LEU A 411 -3.38 -4.87 7.64
CA LEU A 411 -3.70 -3.49 7.98
C LEU A 411 -5.12 -3.30 8.53
N SER A 412 -5.93 -4.36 8.54
CA SER A 412 -7.21 -4.39 9.27
C SER A 412 -7.04 -4.64 10.77
N LEU A 413 -5.87 -5.14 11.20
CA LEU A 413 -5.60 -5.48 12.60
C LEU A 413 -5.25 -4.24 13.43
N PRO A 414 -5.64 -4.22 14.72
CA PRO A 414 -5.43 -3.08 15.61
C PRO A 414 -3.94 -2.83 15.83
N GLU A 415 -3.47 -1.62 15.54
CA GLU A 415 -2.05 -1.24 15.67
C GLU A 415 -1.54 -1.27 17.11
N SER A 416 -2.43 -1.15 18.09
CA SER A 416 -2.10 -1.29 19.51
C SER A 416 -1.60 -2.69 19.87
N CYS A 417 -1.95 -3.70 19.08
CA CYS A 417 -1.52 -5.09 19.28
C CYS A 417 -0.60 -5.56 18.14
N PHE A 418 -0.93 -5.28 16.88
CA PHE A 418 -0.19 -5.76 15.71
C PHE A 418 0.49 -4.63 14.94
N ARG A 419 1.82 -4.62 14.98
CA ARG A 419 2.65 -3.69 14.20
C ARG A 419 3.35 -4.45 13.08
N PHE A 420 3.28 -3.91 11.87
CA PHE A 420 3.89 -4.52 10.68
C PHE A 420 4.97 -3.62 10.11
N LEU A 421 6.18 -4.13 9.98
CA LEU A 421 7.32 -3.43 9.40
C LEU A 421 7.83 -4.24 8.22
N GLY A 422 8.03 -3.59 7.08
CA GLY A 422 8.57 -4.22 5.89
C GLY A 422 9.69 -3.39 5.29
N LEU A 423 10.39 -3.96 4.34
CA LEU A 423 11.50 -3.33 3.65
C LEU A 423 11.12 -2.96 2.21
N LYS A 424 11.70 -1.87 1.73
CA LYS A 424 11.67 -1.47 0.32
C LYS A 424 13.09 -1.48 -0.23
N GLN A 425 13.22 -1.92 -1.47
CA GLN A 425 14.48 -1.88 -2.20
C GLN A 425 14.71 -0.45 -2.72
N ALA A 426 15.90 0.11 -2.49
CA ALA A 426 16.32 1.41 -2.97
C ALA A 426 17.68 1.32 -3.68
N LYS A 427 17.97 2.29 -4.56
CA LYS A 427 19.30 2.38 -5.20
C LYS A 427 20.32 2.96 -4.20
N GLY A 428 21.45 2.28 -4.02
CA GLY A 428 22.61 2.80 -3.30
C GLY A 428 23.45 3.75 -4.16
N LYS A 429 24.41 4.44 -3.53
CA LYS A 429 25.39 5.34 -4.15
C LYS A 429 26.35 4.57 -5.06
N HIS A 430 26.70 3.35 -4.67
CA HIS A 430 27.67 2.50 -5.38
C HIS A 430 27.01 1.46 -6.30
N SER A 431 25.87 1.81 -6.93
CA SER A 431 25.06 0.95 -7.81
C SER A 431 24.41 -0.29 -7.18
N ALA A 432 24.92 -0.81 -6.06
CA ALA A 432 24.27 -1.90 -5.33
C ALA A 432 22.91 -1.47 -4.73
N TYR A 433 21.94 -2.38 -4.70
CA TYR A 433 20.69 -2.16 -3.98
C TYR A 433 20.93 -2.12 -2.48
N LYS A 434 20.26 -1.18 -1.83
CA LYS A 434 20.13 -1.12 -0.37
C LYS A 434 18.68 -1.32 0.05
N TYR A 435 18.48 -1.71 1.29
CA TYR A 435 17.15 -1.91 1.85
C TYR A 435 16.88 -0.91 2.97
N CYS A 436 15.72 -0.27 2.92
CA CYS A 436 15.26 0.69 3.91
C CYS A 436 13.84 0.35 4.37
N LEU A 437 13.34 0.96 5.45
CA LEU A 437 11.98 0.73 5.89
C LEU A 437 10.97 1.18 4.83
N SER A 438 9.93 0.37 4.68
CA SER A 438 8.79 0.64 3.83
C SER A 438 7.71 1.33 4.63
N ASP A 439 7.19 2.44 4.10
CA ASP A 439 6.02 3.12 4.66
C ASP A 439 4.70 2.45 4.24
N LYS A 440 4.74 1.28 3.57
CA LYS A 440 3.53 0.55 3.13
C LYS A 440 2.71 -0.07 4.26
N PHE A 441 3.32 -0.40 5.40
CA PHE A 441 2.66 -1.17 6.46
C PHE A 441 2.24 -0.34 7.67
N SER A 442 3.19 0.07 8.51
CA SER A 442 2.92 0.91 9.69
C SER A 442 3.56 2.29 9.53
N SER A 443 3.27 3.20 10.46
CA SER A 443 4.06 4.44 10.56
C SER A 443 5.52 4.10 10.89
N ILE A 444 6.44 4.87 10.31
CA ILE A 444 7.88 4.78 10.58
C ILE A 444 8.41 6.07 11.23
N GLU A 445 7.53 6.97 11.66
CA GLU A 445 7.90 8.26 12.26
C GLU A 445 8.72 8.08 13.55
N ASP A 446 8.34 7.12 14.39
CA ASP A 446 9.07 6.73 15.59
C ASP A 446 10.37 5.95 15.28
N LEU A 447 10.61 5.60 14.01
CA LEU A 447 11.79 4.91 13.52
C LEU A 447 12.63 5.79 12.58
N ALA A 448 12.43 7.10 12.59
CA ALA A 448 13.11 8.03 11.66
C ALA A 448 14.64 7.94 11.74
N GLU A 449 15.19 7.75 12.94
CA GLU A 449 16.64 7.59 13.14
C GLU A 449 17.15 6.27 12.56
N LEU A 450 16.46 5.16 12.82
CA LEU A 450 16.76 3.86 12.23
C LEU A 450 16.68 3.92 10.70
N GLN A 451 15.66 4.60 10.17
CA GLN A 451 15.51 4.82 8.73
C GLN A 451 16.73 5.57 8.16
N TRP A 452 17.17 6.64 8.82
CA TRP A 452 18.37 7.38 8.41
C TRP A 452 19.63 6.50 8.41
N TRP A 453 19.81 5.68 9.45
CA TRP A 453 20.92 4.73 9.53
C TRP A 453 20.91 3.72 8.38
N LEU A 454 19.74 3.16 8.05
CA LEU A 454 19.59 2.25 6.91
C LEU A 454 19.88 2.94 5.57
N GLU A 455 19.47 4.20 5.43
CA GLU A 455 19.72 4.99 4.22
C GLU A 455 21.20 5.33 4.03
N VAL A 456 21.93 5.61 5.12
CA VAL A 456 23.37 5.96 5.08
C VAL A 456 24.27 4.73 4.99
N GLY A 457 23.92 3.64 5.69
CA GLY A 457 24.76 2.44 5.80
C GLY A 457 24.76 1.52 4.58
N GLU A 458 23.83 1.70 3.63
CA GLU A 458 23.70 0.90 2.40
C GLU A 458 23.66 -0.62 2.63
N PHE A 459 22.89 -1.05 3.63
CA PHE A 459 22.79 -2.46 3.99
C PHE A 459 22.05 -3.30 2.93
N ASP A 460 22.53 -4.53 2.73
CA ASP A 460 21.76 -5.56 2.02
C ASP A 460 20.54 -6.00 2.84
N LEU A 461 19.72 -6.89 2.28
CA LEU A 461 18.47 -7.30 2.92
C LEU A 461 18.71 -7.96 4.29
N PHE A 462 19.68 -8.88 4.38
CA PHE A 462 19.95 -9.63 5.59
C PHE A 462 20.39 -8.69 6.72
N HIS A 463 21.36 -7.83 6.44
CA HIS A 463 21.86 -6.88 7.42
C HIS A 463 20.78 -5.85 7.79
N ALA A 464 19.97 -5.39 6.83
CA ALA A 464 18.84 -4.49 7.13
C ALA A 464 17.81 -5.15 8.08
N ILE A 465 17.40 -6.40 7.82
CA ILE A 465 16.50 -7.16 8.71
C ILE A 465 17.12 -7.28 10.10
N GLN A 466 18.39 -7.66 10.18
CA GLN A 466 19.09 -7.82 11.46
C GLN A 466 19.13 -6.51 12.25
N ARG A 467 19.46 -5.37 11.61
CA ARG A 467 19.48 -4.06 12.28
C ARG A 467 18.10 -3.65 12.79
N ILE A 468 17.06 -3.82 11.98
CA ILE A 468 15.69 -3.48 12.39
C ILE A 468 15.24 -4.38 13.53
N GLY A 469 15.44 -5.69 13.42
CA GLY A 469 15.04 -6.64 14.45
C GLY A 469 15.76 -6.39 15.79
N LEU A 470 17.06 -6.07 15.77
CA LEU A 470 17.79 -5.68 16.98
C LEU A 470 17.23 -4.39 17.58
N HIS A 471 16.92 -3.38 16.76
CA HIS A 471 16.31 -2.14 17.22
C HIS A 471 14.95 -2.37 17.90
N LEU A 472 14.08 -3.18 17.29
CA LEU A 472 12.77 -3.53 17.85
C LEU A 472 12.90 -4.29 19.17
N LEU A 473 13.80 -5.29 19.20
CA LEU A 473 14.09 -6.04 20.41
C LEU A 473 14.56 -5.12 21.53
N PHE A 474 15.54 -4.24 21.27
CA PHE A 474 16.08 -3.34 22.27
C PHE A 474 15.03 -2.34 22.77
N ASN A 475 14.16 -1.85 21.88
CA ASN A 475 13.03 -1.01 22.28
C ASN A 475 12.07 -1.77 23.20
N SER A 476 11.68 -3.00 22.86
CA SER A 476 10.80 -3.82 23.71
C SER A 476 11.40 -4.03 25.11
N LEU A 477 12.68 -4.46 25.16
CA LEU A 477 13.39 -4.71 26.41
C LEU A 477 13.59 -3.44 27.26
N ALA A 478 13.74 -2.27 26.62
CA ALA A 478 13.90 -0.99 27.31
C ALA A 478 12.60 -0.50 27.97
N HIS A 479 11.46 -0.67 27.29
CA HIS A 479 10.18 -0.09 27.74
C HIS A 479 9.42 -0.99 28.72
N ASN A 480 9.54 -2.33 28.59
CA ASN A 480 8.58 -3.24 29.19
C ASN A 480 9.22 -4.34 30.05
N LYS A 481 9.75 -3.96 31.22
CA LYS A 481 10.34 -4.91 32.18
C LYS A 481 9.36 -5.95 32.78
N ALA A 482 8.04 -5.72 32.65
CA ALA A 482 7.00 -6.60 33.18
C ALA A 482 6.36 -7.50 32.11
N ILE A 483 6.84 -7.44 30.86
CA ILE A 483 6.33 -8.20 29.73
C ILE A 483 7.44 -9.11 29.23
N SER A 484 7.11 -10.38 29.03
CA SER A 484 8.04 -11.35 28.45
C SER A 484 8.16 -11.12 26.96
N THR A 485 9.38 -10.84 26.47
CA THR A 485 9.64 -10.83 25.02
C THR A 485 10.04 -12.22 24.54
N VAL A 486 9.44 -12.70 23.45
CA VAL A 486 9.85 -13.92 22.73
C VAL A 486 10.16 -13.55 21.28
N ILE A 487 11.28 -14.07 20.76
CA ILE A 487 11.64 -13.94 19.34
C ILE A 487 11.16 -15.19 18.61
N ILE A 488 10.51 -15.01 17.48
CA ILE A 488 10.19 -16.09 16.54
C ILE A 488 10.77 -15.67 15.19
N GLU A 489 11.67 -16.48 14.63
CA GLU A 489 12.34 -16.13 13.38
C GLU A 489 12.51 -17.28 12.41
N ASP A 490 12.46 -16.95 11.12
CA ASP A 490 12.88 -17.78 10.00
C ASP A 490 14.32 -17.36 9.64
N ASP A 491 15.31 -18.28 9.64
CA ASP A 491 16.75 -18.06 9.35
C ASP A 491 17.69 -17.41 10.39
N ALA A 492 17.30 -17.34 11.66
CA ALA A 492 18.22 -16.95 12.75
C ALA A 492 18.89 -15.55 12.56
N TYR A 493 18.15 -14.57 12.01
CA TYR A 493 18.64 -13.20 11.78
C TYR A 493 19.19 -12.54 13.07
N LEU A 494 18.48 -12.70 14.19
CA LEU A 494 18.87 -12.12 15.47
C LEU A 494 19.64 -13.08 16.34
N THR A 495 19.22 -14.36 16.42
CA THR A 495 19.82 -15.31 17.35
C THR A 495 21.33 -15.45 17.13
N SER A 496 21.78 -15.44 15.88
CA SER A 496 23.20 -15.49 15.54
C SER A 496 23.99 -14.33 16.17
N ALA A 497 23.57 -13.09 15.89
CA ALA A 497 24.20 -11.88 16.43
C ALA A 497 24.12 -11.80 17.97
N LEU A 498 22.96 -12.13 18.56
CA LEU A 498 22.77 -12.10 20.01
C LEU A 498 23.68 -13.10 20.73
N THR A 499 23.88 -14.28 20.15
CA THR A 499 24.80 -15.30 20.68
C THR A 499 26.24 -14.80 20.64
N GLU A 500 26.66 -14.21 19.52
CA GLU A 500 27.99 -13.64 19.35
C GLU A 500 28.26 -12.52 20.38
N TYR A 501 27.34 -11.56 20.52
CA TYR A 501 27.46 -10.47 21.48
C TYR A 501 27.47 -10.95 22.94
N SER A 502 26.63 -11.94 23.26
CA SER A 502 26.57 -12.52 24.62
C SER A 502 27.85 -13.27 24.98
N SER A 503 28.45 -13.97 24.02
CA SER A 503 29.72 -14.70 24.20
C SER A 503 30.93 -13.76 24.34
N SER A 504 30.86 -12.59 23.68
CA SER A 504 31.93 -11.58 23.65
C SER A 504 32.02 -10.73 24.92
N LYS A 505 31.11 -10.92 25.90
CA LYS A 505 31.06 -10.19 27.18
C LYS A 505 31.03 -8.66 27.06
N LEU A 506 30.48 -8.17 25.96
CA LEU A 506 30.33 -6.74 25.70
C LEU A 506 29.39 -6.08 26.72
N SER A 507 29.62 -4.79 26.97
CA SER A 507 28.67 -3.92 27.66
C SER A 507 27.47 -3.61 26.77
N ILE A 508 26.37 -3.17 27.39
CA ILE A 508 25.17 -2.75 26.63
C ILE A 508 25.52 -1.59 25.68
N ALA A 509 26.35 -0.64 26.13
CA ALA A 509 26.77 0.51 25.32
C ALA A 509 27.51 0.09 24.04
N GLU A 510 28.47 -0.84 24.15
CA GLU A 510 29.26 -1.32 22.99
C GLU A 510 28.38 -2.03 21.96
N VAL A 511 27.41 -2.84 22.41
CA VAL A 511 26.46 -3.51 21.51
C VAL A 511 25.56 -2.50 20.81
N PHE A 512 25.05 -1.51 21.55
CA PHE A 512 24.20 -0.46 21.00
C PHE A 512 24.93 0.38 19.96
N GLU A 513 26.18 0.77 20.23
CA GLU A 513 27.03 1.49 19.29
C GLU A 513 27.26 0.66 18.01
N THR A 514 27.58 -0.62 18.15
CA THR A 514 27.77 -1.55 17.02
C THR A 514 26.50 -1.69 16.17
N CYS A 515 25.34 -1.47 16.76
CA CYS A 515 24.03 -1.58 16.12
C CYS A 515 23.45 -0.25 15.62
N GLY A 516 24.11 0.89 15.89
CA GLY A 516 23.54 2.20 15.60
C GLY A 516 22.25 2.47 16.39
N TYR A 517 22.16 1.94 17.61
CA TYR A 517 20.99 2.12 18.48
C TYR A 517 21.26 3.22 19.51
N GLU A 518 20.69 4.40 19.29
CA GLU A 518 20.66 5.45 20.31
C GLU A 518 19.28 5.50 20.96
N ASN A 519 19.20 5.07 22.21
CA ASN A 519 17.99 5.24 23.00
C ASN A 519 18.29 5.97 24.32
N GLY A 520 17.63 7.11 24.52
CA GLY A 520 17.71 7.94 25.72
C GLY A 520 16.93 7.38 26.93
N LEU A 521 16.13 6.34 26.73
CA LEU A 521 15.28 5.74 27.77
C LEU A 521 16.03 4.81 28.72
N ILE A 522 17.20 4.30 28.32
CA ILE A 522 18.02 3.44 29.17
C ILE A 522 18.97 4.33 30.00
N PRO A 523 18.89 4.30 31.35
CA PRO A 523 19.78 5.08 32.20
C PRO A 523 21.25 4.79 31.91
N TYR A 524 22.09 5.81 31.98
CA TYR A 524 23.54 5.70 31.72
C TYR A 524 24.21 4.61 32.57
N GLU A 525 23.80 4.48 33.84
CA GLU A 525 24.27 3.46 34.79
C GLU A 525 23.92 2.03 34.36
N THR A 526 22.83 1.85 33.60
CA THR A 526 22.46 0.54 33.05
C THR A 526 23.32 0.22 31.85
N LYS A 527 23.70 1.22 31.02
CA LYS A 527 24.47 1.03 29.78
C LYS A 527 25.88 0.46 29.99
N SER A 528 26.46 0.66 31.18
CA SER A 528 27.76 0.07 31.57
C SER A 528 27.66 -1.38 32.06
N GLY A 529 26.45 -1.91 32.23
CA GLY A 529 26.21 -3.29 32.64
C GLY A 529 26.55 -4.32 31.56
N ASN A 530 26.62 -5.59 31.96
CA ASN A 530 26.85 -6.71 31.04
C ASN A 530 25.62 -6.95 30.16
N PHE A 531 25.83 -7.03 28.84
CA PHE A 531 24.75 -7.22 27.87
C PHE A 531 23.97 -8.51 28.09
N ASN A 532 24.65 -9.63 28.35
CA ASN A 532 24.00 -10.93 28.55
C ASN A 532 23.03 -10.93 29.75
N SER A 533 23.44 -10.32 30.87
CA SER A 533 22.58 -10.18 32.04
C SER A 533 21.34 -9.32 31.77
N TRP A 534 21.50 -8.24 30.99
CA TRP A 534 20.39 -7.37 30.60
C TRP A 534 19.42 -8.09 29.67
N LEU A 535 19.94 -8.78 28.67
CA LEU A 535 19.16 -9.55 27.70
C LEU A 535 18.32 -10.63 28.39
N ASN A 536 18.91 -11.42 29.28
CA ASN A 536 18.22 -12.46 30.06
C ASN A 536 17.17 -11.92 31.05
N SER A 537 17.21 -10.63 31.38
CA SER A 537 16.19 -10.03 32.25
C SER A 537 14.85 -9.81 31.52
N GLY A 538 14.86 -9.51 30.22
CA GLY A 538 13.64 -9.18 29.47
C GLY A 538 13.25 -10.22 28.40
N LEU A 539 14.20 -10.96 27.85
CA LEU A 539 13.94 -12.00 26.85
C LEU A 539 13.65 -13.36 27.50
N ALA A 540 12.54 -13.99 27.16
CA ALA A 540 12.22 -15.37 27.60
C ALA A 540 12.93 -16.43 26.76
N GLY A 541 13.12 -16.17 25.47
CA GLY A 541 13.82 -17.05 24.56
C GLY A 541 13.59 -16.70 23.10
N SER A 542 14.23 -17.48 22.23
CA SER A 542 14.07 -17.42 20.78
C SER A 542 13.65 -18.77 20.21
N ILE A 543 12.77 -18.75 19.22
CA ILE A 543 12.29 -19.90 18.45
C ILE A 543 12.71 -19.71 17.00
N GLU A 544 13.54 -20.61 16.49
CA GLU A 544 13.85 -20.68 15.05
C GLU A 544 12.89 -21.67 14.38
N PHE A 545 12.16 -21.20 13.37
CA PHE A 545 11.16 -21.96 12.61
C PHE A 545 11.65 -22.35 11.19
N GLY A 546 12.82 -21.85 10.77
CA GLY A 546 13.35 -22.05 9.42
C GLY A 546 14.01 -23.41 9.13
N LEU A 547 14.08 -23.77 7.85
CA LEU A 547 14.63 -25.05 7.38
C LEU A 547 16.15 -25.06 7.17
N ASN A 548 16.79 -23.90 6.97
CA ASN A 548 18.20 -23.73 6.58
C ASN A 548 19.23 -23.84 7.72
N VAL A 549 19.03 -24.81 8.62
CA VAL A 549 19.82 -24.88 9.85
C VAL A 549 21.13 -25.69 9.75
N ALA A 550 21.51 -26.16 8.55
CA ALA A 550 22.69 -27.02 8.41
C ALA A 550 24.03 -26.26 8.49
N SER A 551 24.09 -24.96 8.17
CA SER A 551 25.38 -24.27 7.97
C SER A 551 25.78 -23.26 9.06
N SER A 552 24.84 -22.56 9.71
CA SER A 552 25.19 -21.51 10.70
C SER A 552 25.32 -22.01 12.15
N THR A 553 24.72 -23.16 12.49
CA THR A 553 24.76 -23.70 13.86
C THR A 553 25.88 -24.70 14.10
N SER A 554 26.51 -25.25 13.05
CA SER A 554 27.69 -26.11 13.19
C SER A 554 28.94 -25.35 13.63
N GLU A 555 29.04 -24.05 13.34
CA GLU A 555 30.16 -23.21 13.78
C GLU A 555 29.97 -22.65 15.20
N THR A 556 28.72 -22.39 15.61
CA THR A 556 28.37 -21.83 16.94
C THR A 556 28.02 -22.89 17.99
N GLY A 557 27.81 -24.15 17.58
CA GLY A 557 27.36 -25.26 18.41
C GLY A 557 28.30 -25.72 19.55
N LYS A 558 29.39 -25.01 19.82
CA LYS A 558 30.34 -25.37 20.90
C LYS A 558 30.24 -24.50 22.16
N ASN A 559 29.45 -23.42 22.19
CA ASN A 559 29.33 -22.53 23.37
C ASN A 559 27.89 -21.98 23.56
N ILE A 560 26.87 -22.85 23.67
CA ILE A 560 25.45 -22.44 23.75
C ILE A 560 25.01 -22.08 25.20
N ASP A 561 25.86 -22.19 26.21
CA ASP A 561 25.49 -21.99 27.63
C ASP A 561 25.02 -20.56 28.01
N TYR A 562 25.04 -19.60 27.09
CA TYR A 562 24.80 -18.19 27.38
C TYR A 562 23.41 -17.67 27.00
N PHE A 563 22.59 -18.42 26.24
CA PHE A 563 21.32 -17.92 25.70
C PHE A 563 20.25 -19.02 25.64
N PRO A 564 19.02 -18.81 26.17
CA PRO A 564 17.97 -19.83 26.09
C PRO A 564 17.39 -19.90 24.67
N PHE A 565 18.08 -20.64 23.81
CA PHE A 565 17.60 -21.01 22.49
C PHE A 565 16.76 -22.29 22.58
N LYS A 566 15.50 -22.23 22.17
CA LYS A 566 14.69 -23.44 21.92
C LYS A 566 14.45 -23.56 20.42
N LYS A 567 15.23 -24.44 19.81
CA LYS A 567 15.06 -24.82 18.43
C LYS A 567 13.78 -25.65 18.28
N VAL A 568 12.84 -25.19 17.46
CA VAL A 568 11.72 -26.00 17.02
C VAL A 568 12.13 -26.61 15.69
N LEU A 569 12.54 -27.86 15.73
CA LEU A 569 12.80 -28.64 14.53
C LEU A 569 11.64 -29.62 14.40
N PRO A 570 10.78 -29.51 13.36
CA PRO A 570 9.81 -30.56 13.11
C PRO A 570 10.54 -31.89 13.03
N ALA A 571 10.03 -32.85 13.80
CA ALA A 571 10.55 -34.19 13.85
C ALA A 571 10.10 -34.99 12.60
N GLU A 572 10.35 -34.49 11.36
CA GLU A 572 10.25 -35.22 10.08
C GLU A 572 10.60 -34.32 8.86
N LYS A 573 11.80 -33.73 8.84
CA LYS A 573 12.25 -32.76 7.79
C LYS A 573 12.35 -33.24 6.34
N LEU A 574 12.17 -34.53 6.05
CA LEU A 574 12.18 -35.05 4.68
C LEU A 574 10.97 -34.53 3.89
N TYR A 575 9.78 -34.58 4.50
CA TYR A 575 8.54 -34.20 3.82
C TYR A 575 8.49 -32.70 3.50
N GLU A 576 8.88 -31.83 4.44
CA GLU A 576 8.94 -30.38 4.20
C GLU A 576 9.99 -30.00 3.14
N SER A 577 11.15 -30.67 3.14
CA SER A 577 12.19 -30.44 2.13
C SER A 577 11.70 -30.81 0.73
N GLU A 578 10.90 -31.88 0.63
CA GLU A 578 10.23 -32.27 -0.61
C GLU A 578 9.18 -31.24 -1.05
N GLU A 579 8.37 -30.72 -0.13
CA GLU A 579 7.34 -29.72 -0.46
C GLU A 579 7.94 -28.35 -0.83
N ILE A 580 9.08 -27.96 -0.23
CA ILE A 580 9.87 -26.81 -0.72
C ILE A 580 10.32 -27.06 -2.14
N ALA A 581 10.92 -28.22 -2.41
CA ALA A 581 11.39 -28.58 -3.74
C ALA A 581 10.25 -28.51 -4.76
N ARG A 582 9.08 -29.06 -4.43
CA ARG A 582 7.85 -28.97 -5.26
C ARG A 582 7.42 -27.53 -5.47
N SER A 583 7.39 -26.72 -4.42
CA SER A 583 6.97 -25.31 -4.47
C SER A 583 7.91 -24.49 -5.37
N CYS A 584 9.22 -24.69 -5.26
CA CYS A 584 10.22 -24.09 -6.14
C CYS A 584 10.00 -24.45 -7.61
N ILE A 585 9.90 -25.75 -7.92
CA ILE A 585 9.71 -26.22 -9.30
C ILE A 585 8.38 -25.74 -9.87
N ASN A 586 7.29 -25.79 -9.09
CA ASN A 586 5.98 -25.30 -9.52
C ASN A 586 5.99 -23.79 -9.78
N ALA A 587 6.68 -22.99 -8.96
CA ALA A 587 6.80 -21.55 -9.18
C ALA A 587 7.56 -21.24 -10.48
N ILE A 588 8.69 -21.91 -10.71
CA ILE A 588 9.45 -21.82 -11.95
C ILE A 588 8.59 -22.23 -13.15
N GLU A 589 7.89 -23.37 -13.05
CA GLU A 589 7.06 -23.90 -14.13
C GLU A 589 5.91 -22.95 -14.47
N ASN A 590 5.23 -22.40 -13.46
CA ASN A 590 4.18 -21.41 -13.66
C ASN A 590 4.69 -20.15 -14.35
N LEU A 591 5.86 -19.66 -13.94
CA LEU A 591 6.48 -18.49 -14.54
C LEU A 591 6.89 -18.74 -15.99
N LEU A 592 7.58 -19.86 -16.27
CA LEU A 592 7.93 -20.22 -17.64
C LEU A 592 6.68 -20.37 -18.51
N ASN A 593 5.65 -21.07 -18.04
CA ASN A 593 4.39 -21.26 -18.76
C ASN A 593 3.70 -19.92 -19.05
N SER A 594 3.74 -18.97 -18.11
CA SER A 594 3.17 -17.62 -18.31
C SER A 594 3.87 -16.82 -19.42
N THR A 595 5.07 -17.24 -19.82
CA THR A 595 5.85 -16.64 -20.91
C THR A 595 5.93 -17.54 -22.15
N GLY A 596 5.09 -18.59 -22.23
CA GLY A 596 5.07 -19.55 -23.35
C GLY A 596 6.24 -20.55 -23.37
N ARG A 597 6.90 -20.79 -22.23
CA ARG A 597 8.07 -21.67 -22.08
C ARG A 597 7.75 -22.86 -21.18
N THR A 598 8.57 -23.91 -21.26
CA THR A 598 8.42 -25.14 -20.44
C THR A 598 9.73 -25.51 -19.73
N ILE A 599 9.62 -26.16 -18.57
CA ILE A 599 10.73 -26.78 -17.83
C ILE A 599 11.32 -27.99 -18.56
N ASN A 600 10.54 -28.63 -19.43
CA ASN A 600 10.88 -29.92 -20.04
C ASN A 600 12.02 -29.84 -21.08
N GLU A 601 12.19 -28.67 -21.71
CA GLU A 601 13.20 -28.41 -22.74
C GLU A 601 14.49 -27.81 -22.16
N ARG A 602 14.60 -27.71 -20.84
CA ARG A 602 15.71 -27.02 -20.15
C ARG A 602 16.85 -27.97 -19.81
N ASN A 603 18.06 -27.41 -19.81
CA ASN A 603 19.30 -28.03 -19.36
C ASN A 603 19.69 -27.39 -18.04
N TRP A 604 19.54 -28.16 -16.97
CA TRP A 604 19.60 -27.70 -15.59
C TRP A 604 21.01 -27.85 -15.01
N LEU A 605 21.54 -26.74 -14.50
CA LEU A 605 22.70 -26.71 -13.62
C LEU A 605 22.23 -26.29 -12.22
N ILE A 606 22.30 -27.23 -11.28
CA ILE A 606 21.82 -27.03 -9.91
C ILE A 606 23.03 -26.84 -8.98
N LEU A 607 23.11 -25.70 -8.32
CA LEU A 607 24.16 -25.37 -7.36
C LEU A 607 23.65 -25.64 -5.94
N GLY A 608 24.33 -26.52 -5.19
CA GLY A 608 23.95 -26.89 -3.82
C GLY A 608 23.12 -28.18 -3.73
N THR A 609 23.50 -29.21 -4.49
CA THR A 609 22.68 -30.45 -4.57
C THR A 609 22.84 -31.45 -3.41
N GLN A 610 23.69 -31.15 -2.44
CA GLN A 610 23.94 -32.03 -1.29
C GLN A 610 22.91 -31.90 -0.17
N ASN A 611 22.12 -30.83 -0.15
CA ASN A 611 21.09 -30.64 0.87
C ASN A 611 19.81 -31.40 0.51
N ASN A 612 18.97 -31.70 1.52
CA ASN A 612 17.72 -32.45 1.34
C ASN A 612 16.85 -31.85 0.22
N VAL A 613 16.74 -30.52 0.17
CA VAL A 613 15.94 -29.81 -0.83
C VAL A 613 16.50 -30.03 -2.25
N GLY A 614 17.82 -29.95 -2.42
CA GLY A 614 18.52 -30.19 -3.68
C GLY A 614 18.41 -31.62 -4.19
N GLU A 615 18.42 -32.60 -3.30
CA GLU A 615 18.16 -34.02 -3.66
C GLU A 615 16.72 -34.20 -4.17
N HIS A 616 15.73 -33.63 -3.48
CA HIS A 616 14.33 -33.68 -3.92
C HIS A 616 14.11 -32.91 -5.24
N ILE A 617 14.75 -31.76 -5.44
CA ILE A 617 14.69 -31.01 -6.70
C ILE A 617 15.19 -31.86 -7.86
N LYS A 618 16.33 -32.54 -7.70
CA LYS A 618 16.85 -33.48 -8.70
C LYS A 618 15.87 -34.62 -8.97
N SER A 619 15.31 -35.21 -7.92
CA SER A 619 14.33 -36.29 -8.04
C SER A 619 13.10 -35.85 -8.85
N ILE A 620 12.52 -34.69 -8.52
CA ILE A 620 11.36 -34.11 -9.19
C ILE A 620 11.68 -33.78 -10.65
N LEU A 621 12.82 -33.14 -10.91
CA LEU A 621 13.21 -32.80 -12.28
C LEU A 621 13.45 -34.05 -13.12
N ASN A 622 14.12 -35.08 -12.60
CA ASN A 622 14.32 -36.36 -13.31
C ASN A 622 12.99 -37.02 -13.72
N GLN A 623 11.91 -36.81 -12.97
CA GLN A 623 10.57 -37.31 -13.31
C GLN A 623 9.83 -36.42 -14.31
N ARG A 624 10.12 -35.12 -14.33
CA ARG A 624 9.37 -34.12 -15.13
C ARG A 624 10.06 -33.69 -16.42
N THR A 625 11.38 -33.90 -16.56
CA THR A 625 12.15 -33.52 -17.75
C THR A 625 12.47 -34.71 -18.63
N ARG A 626 12.25 -34.60 -19.95
CA ARG A 626 12.57 -35.63 -20.96
C ARG A 626 14.07 -35.76 -21.20
N SER A 627 14.82 -34.69 -20.97
CA SER A 627 16.28 -34.65 -21.14
C SER A 627 16.96 -35.11 -19.85
N LYS A 628 17.93 -36.02 -19.94
CA LYS A 628 18.83 -36.39 -18.81
C LYS A 628 19.86 -35.28 -18.50
N ASN A 629 19.51 -34.02 -18.73
CA ASN A 629 20.41 -32.88 -18.70
C ASN A 629 20.28 -32.12 -17.37
N ILE A 630 20.35 -32.87 -16.26
CA ILE A 630 20.37 -32.33 -14.91
C ILE A 630 21.76 -32.61 -14.36
N THR A 631 22.48 -31.53 -14.07
CA THR A 631 23.83 -31.58 -13.51
C THR A 631 23.84 -30.90 -12.16
N GLY A 632 24.40 -31.57 -11.15
CA GLY A 632 24.57 -31.00 -9.83
C GLY A 632 25.97 -30.48 -9.57
N VAL A 633 26.06 -29.46 -8.73
CA VAL A 633 27.31 -28.97 -8.17
C VAL A 633 27.20 -28.99 -6.65
N LEU A 634 28.23 -29.53 -6.01
CA LEU A 634 28.43 -29.49 -4.57
C LEU A 634 29.08 -28.14 -4.21
N THR A 635 28.57 -27.49 -3.16
CA THR A 635 29.06 -26.17 -2.74
C THR A 635 29.94 -26.24 -1.50
N ASP A 636 29.86 -27.34 -0.74
CA ASP A 636 30.72 -27.61 0.41
C ASP A 636 31.60 -28.83 0.10
N GLY A 637 32.91 -28.69 0.24
CA GLY A 637 33.95 -29.63 -0.23
C GLY A 637 34.00 -31.01 0.46
N SER A 638 32.86 -31.59 0.82
CA SER A 638 32.77 -32.90 1.46
C SER A 638 32.70 -34.04 0.43
N HIS A 639 33.47 -35.09 0.71
CA HIS A 639 33.71 -36.21 -0.19
C HIS A 639 32.65 -37.31 0.00
N ASN A 640 31.62 -37.34 -0.86
CA ASN A 640 30.96 -38.58 -1.28
C ASN A 640 30.09 -38.31 -2.52
N LEU A 641 30.66 -38.58 -3.70
CA LEU A 641 29.93 -38.57 -4.97
C LEU A 641 29.13 -39.88 -5.06
N ASN A 642 27.86 -39.86 -4.71
CA ASN A 642 26.98 -41.02 -4.90
C ASN A 642 26.39 -41.10 -6.32
N ASN A 643 26.52 -40.05 -7.15
CA ASN A 643 25.91 -39.96 -8.48
C ASN A 643 26.91 -39.54 -9.58
N ASN A 644 26.78 -40.16 -10.77
CA ASN A 644 27.68 -39.97 -11.92
C ASN A 644 27.60 -38.60 -12.63
N ASN A 645 26.68 -37.71 -12.22
CA ASN A 645 26.41 -36.41 -12.90
C ASN A 645 26.68 -35.18 -12.01
N ASP A 646 27.42 -35.36 -10.90
CA ASP A 646 27.68 -34.29 -9.94
C ASP A 646 29.15 -33.87 -9.91
N TYR A 647 29.37 -32.56 -9.77
CA TYR A 647 30.70 -31.95 -9.71
C TYR A 647 30.99 -31.43 -8.31
N LEU A 648 32.25 -31.56 -7.87
CA LEU A 648 32.68 -31.15 -6.52
C LEU A 648 32.67 -29.63 -6.30
N SER A 649 32.79 -28.85 -7.37
CA SER A 649 32.76 -27.38 -7.31
C SER A 649 32.48 -26.80 -8.70
N ILE A 650 32.12 -25.52 -8.74
CA ILE A 650 31.89 -24.76 -9.98
C ILE A 650 33.17 -24.70 -10.85
N ASP A 651 34.34 -24.63 -10.22
CA ASP A 651 35.62 -24.58 -10.93
C ASP A 651 35.92 -25.87 -11.71
N ASN A 652 35.28 -26.99 -11.34
CA ASN A 652 35.45 -28.28 -11.98
C ASN A 652 34.47 -28.52 -13.14
N LEU A 653 33.62 -27.54 -13.48
CA LEU A 653 32.65 -27.68 -14.57
C LEU A 653 33.36 -27.67 -15.93
N PRO A 654 33.13 -28.68 -16.81
CA PRO A 654 33.62 -28.64 -18.19
C PRO A 654 32.94 -27.54 -19.01
N ASP A 655 33.65 -27.02 -20.00
CA ASP A 655 33.16 -26.00 -20.94
C ASP A 655 31.83 -26.38 -21.61
N SER A 656 31.60 -27.67 -21.87
CA SER A 656 30.35 -28.17 -22.45
C SER A 656 29.11 -27.85 -21.61
N LEU A 657 29.23 -27.71 -20.28
CA LEU A 657 28.11 -27.33 -19.42
C LEU A 657 27.82 -25.84 -19.48
N TYR A 658 28.84 -24.98 -19.55
CA TYR A 658 28.66 -23.55 -19.78
C TYR A 658 28.02 -23.27 -21.14
N GLU A 659 28.40 -24.04 -22.17
CA GLU A 659 27.84 -23.93 -23.51
C GLU A 659 26.35 -24.32 -23.59
N ASN A 660 25.95 -25.35 -22.85
CA ASN A 660 24.66 -26.02 -23.07
C ASN A 660 23.64 -25.80 -21.97
N SER A 661 24.02 -25.40 -20.76
CA SER A 661 23.07 -25.11 -19.69
C SER A 661 22.30 -23.83 -20.02
N ASP A 662 20.99 -23.86 -19.82
CA ASP A 662 20.13 -22.67 -19.95
C ASP A 662 19.35 -22.35 -18.67
N MET A 663 19.30 -23.27 -17.70
CA MET A 663 18.64 -23.06 -16.42
C MET A 663 19.60 -23.27 -15.26
N ILE A 664 19.90 -22.20 -14.52
CA ILE A 664 20.81 -22.20 -13.38
C ILE A 664 19.96 -22.00 -12.13
N PHE A 665 19.96 -23.01 -11.27
CA PHE A 665 19.16 -23.01 -10.05
C PHE A 665 20.07 -23.14 -8.83
N CYS A 666 20.08 -22.11 -7.98
CA CYS A 666 20.92 -22.07 -6.80
C CYS A 666 20.09 -22.39 -5.55
N ILE A 667 20.61 -23.27 -4.70
CA ILE A 667 19.94 -23.75 -3.48
C ILE A 667 20.97 -23.89 -2.33
N SER A 668 22.07 -23.15 -2.37
CA SER A 668 23.20 -23.28 -1.45
C SER A 668 23.05 -22.45 -0.18
N GLY A 669 22.24 -21.39 -0.20
CA GLY A 669 22.08 -20.46 0.94
C GLY A 669 23.27 -19.53 1.17
N ASN A 670 24.33 -19.68 0.39
CA ASN A 670 25.55 -18.86 0.37
C ASN A 670 25.87 -18.47 -1.08
N GLN A 671 26.80 -17.53 -1.29
CA GLN A 671 27.32 -17.16 -2.61
C GLN A 671 28.02 -18.37 -3.26
N ALA A 672 27.26 -19.24 -3.93
CA ALA A 672 27.82 -20.39 -4.63
C ALA A 672 28.53 -19.99 -5.92
N ALA A 673 28.05 -18.93 -6.58
CA ALA A 673 28.57 -18.45 -7.85
C ALA A 673 29.23 -17.07 -7.70
N ASN A 674 30.43 -16.92 -8.26
CA ASN A 674 31.17 -15.66 -8.29
C ASN A 674 31.06 -14.97 -9.66
N GLU A 675 31.59 -13.75 -9.79
CA GLU A 675 31.57 -12.98 -11.04
C GLU A 675 32.17 -13.77 -12.22
N ASN A 676 33.29 -14.46 -12.01
CA ASN A 676 33.98 -15.28 -13.02
C ASN A 676 33.10 -16.42 -13.57
N PHE A 677 32.25 -17.02 -12.73
CA PHE A 677 31.29 -18.01 -13.18
C PHE A 677 30.27 -17.42 -14.15
N PHE A 678 29.66 -16.27 -13.80
CA PHE A 678 28.66 -15.62 -14.65
C PHE A 678 29.27 -15.08 -15.94
N GLU A 679 30.49 -14.57 -15.88
CA GLU A 679 31.27 -14.17 -17.04
C GLU A 679 31.44 -15.33 -18.03
N LYS A 680 31.99 -16.45 -17.56
CA LYS A 680 32.15 -17.66 -18.39
C LYS A 680 30.83 -18.17 -18.93
N LEU A 681 29.78 -18.17 -18.13
CA LEU A 681 28.44 -18.61 -18.54
C LEU A 681 27.91 -17.75 -19.71
N ILE A 682 28.00 -16.43 -19.60
CA ILE A 682 27.47 -15.49 -20.61
C ILE A 682 28.27 -15.56 -21.92
N PHE A 683 29.60 -15.60 -21.83
CA PHE A 683 30.44 -15.60 -23.03
C PHE A 683 30.51 -16.96 -23.72
N LYS A 684 30.48 -18.07 -22.98
CA LYS A 684 30.58 -19.42 -23.58
C LYS A 684 29.23 -20.03 -23.98
N THR A 685 28.11 -19.57 -23.43
CA THR A 685 26.82 -20.19 -23.73
C THR A 685 26.49 -20.16 -25.23
N LYS A 686 25.99 -21.28 -25.76
CA LYS A 686 25.43 -21.38 -27.12
C LYS A 686 23.92 -21.08 -27.13
N LYS A 687 23.32 -20.90 -25.96
CA LYS A 687 21.91 -20.61 -25.79
C LYS A 687 21.66 -19.11 -26.04
N GLN A 688 20.48 -18.82 -26.57
CA GLN A 688 19.98 -17.45 -26.72
C GLN A 688 19.26 -16.96 -25.46
N GLN A 689 18.88 -17.88 -24.57
CA GLN A 689 18.15 -17.58 -23.34
C GLN A 689 18.82 -18.30 -22.17
N LEU A 690 19.01 -17.58 -21.06
CA LEU A 690 19.46 -18.11 -19.77
C LEU A 690 18.45 -17.75 -18.69
N PHE A 691 18.24 -18.64 -17.74
CA PHE A 691 17.33 -18.46 -16.62
C PHE A 691 18.09 -18.66 -15.31
N LEU A 692 18.00 -17.69 -14.41
CA LEU A 692 18.60 -17.72 -13.09
C LEU A 692 17.48 -17.75 -12.04
N ALA A 693 17.48 -18.75 -11.18
CA ALA A 693 16.50 -18.90 -10.10
C ALA A 693 17.20 -19.22 -8.77
N SER A 694 16.67 -18.68 -7.67
CA SER A 694 17.10 -18.97 -6.30
C SER A 694 16.05 -19.80 -5.57
N GLY A 695 16.51 -20.78 -4.80
CA GLY A 695 15.68 -21.68 -3.99
C GLY A 695 15.87 -21.50 -2.49
N THR A 696 16.78 -20.62 -2.03
CA THR A 696 17.03 -20.40 -0.59
C THR A 696 16.50 -19.08 -0.08
N THR A 697 16.20 -19.04 1.20
CA THR A 697 15.71 -17.85 1.91
C THR A 697 16.75 -16.74 2.08
N ARG A 698 18.05 -17.08 1.98
CA ARG A 698 19.15 -16.12 2.04
C ARG A 698 19.36 -15.58 0.64
N ASN A 699 18.83 -14.39 0.35
CA ASN A 699 18.84 -13.69 -0.96
C ASN A 699 20.26 -13.33 -1.49
N ASN A 700 21.29 -14.04 -1.07
CA ASN A 700 22.69 -13.72 -1.28
C ASN A 700 23.29 -14.46 -2.49
N GLU A 701 22.59 -15.45 -3.05
CA GLU A 701 23.09 -16.33 -4.10
C GLU A 701 23.44 -15.60 -5.40
N PHE A 702 22.65 -14.58 -5.76
CA PHE A 702 22.82 -13.81 -7.01
C PHE A 702 23.28 -12.37 -6.79
N ILE A 703 23.61 -11.97 -5.55
CA ILE A 703 24.21 -10.64 -5.29
C ILE A 703 25.46 -10.40 -6.15
N PRO A 704 26.41 -11.36 -6.28
CA PRO A 704 27.57 -11.18 -7.14
C PRO A 704 27.18 -10.94 -8.61
N PHE A 705 26.18 -11.66 -9.12
CA PHE A 705 25.66 -11.45 -10.48
C PHE A 705 25.05 -10.06 -10.66
N ILE A 706 24.18 -9.65 -9.73
CA ILE A 706 23.48 -8.36 -9.79
C ILE A 706 24.48 -7.21 -9.76
N ASN A 707 25.44 -7.24 -8.82
CA ASN A 707 26.47 -6.21 -8.72
C ASN A 707 27.33 -6.15 -9.99
N TRP A 708 27.71 -7.31 -10.52
CA TRP A 708 28.53 -7.39 -11.73
C TRP A 708 27.77 -6.89 -12.97
N ILE A 709 26.54 -7.35 -13.22
CA ILE A 709 25.78 -6.94 -14.41
C ILE A 709 25.40 -5.45 -14.37
N GLU A 710 25.18 -4.87 -13.19
CA GLU A 710 24.91 -3.44 -13.03
C GLU A 710 26.17 -2.60 -13.25
N LYS A 711 27.34 -3.05 -12.78
CA LYS A 711 28.64 -2.43 -13.12
C LYS A 711 28.87 -2.40 -14.62
N LEU A 712 28.53 -3.49 -15.33
CA LEU A 712 28.62 -3.60 -16.78
C LEU A 712 27.67 -2.65 -17.54
N GLN A 713 26.61 -2.14 -16.92
CA GLN A 713 25.76 -1.11 -17.55
C GLN A 713 26.46 0.25 -17.59
N THR A 714 27.35 0.52 -16.65
CA THR A 714 28.07 1.79 -16.53
C THR A 714 29.47 1.76 -17.16
N GLU A 715 30.09 0.59 -17.25
CA GLU A 715 31.46 0.41 -17.73
C GLU A 715 31.50 -0.50 -18.95
N LYS A 716 32.33 -0.18 -19.95
CA LYS A 716 32.57 -1.09 -21.08
C LYS A 716 33.53 -2.20 -20.65
N PHE A 717 33.07 -3.44 -20.71
CA PHE A 717 33.88 -4.61 -20.39
C PHE A 717 34.38 -5.30 -21.65
N ASN A 718 35.70 -5.50 -21.68
CA ASN A 718 36.41 -6.18 -22.75
C ASN A 718 37.06 -7.44 -22.18
N ASP A 719 36.61 -8.60 -22.66
CA ASP A 719 37.44 -9.80 -22.66
C ASP A 719 38.29 -9.78 -23.95
N CYS A 720 39.44 -10.46 -23.96
CA CYS A 720 40.42 -10.44 -25.06
C CYS A 720 39.83 -10.83 -26.44
N GLU A 721 38.66 -11.51 -26.47
CA GLU A 721 38.01 -11.97 -27.71
C GLU A 721 36.56 -11.47 -27.92
N SER A 722 35.90 -10.92 -26.89
CA SER A 722 34.50 -10.47 -26.94
C SER A 722 34.23 -9.27 -26.03
N THR A 723 33.36 -8.36 -26.48
CA THR A 723 32.99 -7.13 -25.75
C THR A 723 31.48 -7.08 -25.55
N ILE A 724 31.04 -6.81 -24.32
CA ILE A 724 29.64 -6.45 -24.06
C ILE A 724 29.45 -4.99 -24.49
N ILE A 725 28.57 -4.77 -25.45
CA ILE A 725 28.36 -3.44 -26.05
C ILE A 725 27.09 -2.75 -25.55
N LYS A 726 26.11 -3.52 -25.08
CA LYS A 726 24.83 -2.98 -24.59
C LYS A 726 24.15 -3.98 -23.66
N ILE A 727 23.51 -3.46 -22.61
CA ILE A 727 22.63 -4.21 -21.71
C ILE A 727 21.34 -3.40 -21.56
N GLU A 728 20.20 -3.97 -21.98
CA GLU A 728 18.87 -3.43 -21.69
C GLU A 728 18.23 -4.20 -20.53
N LYS A 729 17.50 -3.48 -19.67
CA LYS A 729 16.78 -4.04 -18.53
C LYS A 729 15.28 -3.82 -18.72
N LYS A 730 14.48 -4.89 -18.63
CA LYS A 730 13.01 -4.86 -18.72
C LYS A 730 12.39 -5.71 -17.59
N PRO A 731 11.26 -5.31 -16.99
CA PRO A 731 10.54 -6.17 -16.06
C PRO A 731 9.96 -7.40 -16.78
N ILE A 732 9.94 -8.55 -16.11
CA ILE A 732 9.20 -9.73 -16.57
C ILE A 732 7.79 -9.59 -16.00
N GLU A 733 6.78 -9.44 -16.86
CA GLU A 733 5.39 -9.44 -16.44
C GLU A 733 4.80 -10.86 -16.54
N SER A 734 4.25 -11.35 -15.44
CA SER A 734 3.46 -12.58 -15.46
C SER A 734 2.11 -12.29 -16.09
N GLN A 735 1.79 -12.89 -17.23
CA GLN A 735 0.48 -12.73 -17.89
C GLN A 735 -0.69 -13.27 -17.05
N LYS A 736 -0.41 -14.11 -16.04
CA LYS A 736 -1.43 -14.68 -15.15
C LYS A 736 -1.70 -13.84 -13.91
N SER A 737 -0.67 -13.25 -13.32
CA SER A 737 -0.76 -12.49 -12.06
C SER A 737 -0.61 -10.99 -12.22
N TRP A 738 -0.24 -10.51 -13.42
CA TRP A 738 0.04 -9.11 -13.74
C TRP A 738 1.02 -8.45 -12.76
N SER A 739 1.84 -9.27 -12.11
CA SER A 739 2.86 -8.87 -11.15
C SER A 739 4.25 -9.03 -11.76
N CYS A 740 5.20 -8.23 -11.27
CA CYS A 740 6.60 -8.36 -11.65
C CYS A 740 7.12 -9.73 -11.21
N ALA A 741 7.46 -10.57 -12.18
CA ALA A 741 7.94 -11.92 -11.97
C ALA A 741 9.48 -12.01 -11.96
N GLY A 742 10.17 -10.90 -12.21
CA GLY A 742 11.62 -10.81 -12.22
C GLY A 742 12.12 -9.75 -13.20
N THR A 743 13.39 -9.87 -13.58
CA THR A 743 14.06 -8.94 -14.50
C THR A 743 14.59 -9.69 -15.72
N LEU A 744 14.34 -9.15 -16.91
CA LEU A 744 14.99 -9.54 -18.16
C LEU A 744 16.15 -8.59 -18.44
N TYR A 745 17.34 -9.15 -18.62
CA TYR A 745 18.52 -8.47 -19.13
C TYR A 745 18.75 -8.93 -20.57
N THR A 746 18.64 -8.03 -21.54
CA THR A 746 19.02 -8.30 -22.93
C THR A 746 20.43 -7.78 -23.16
N ILE A 747 21.37 -8.68 -23.42
CA ILE A 747 22.81 -8.41 -23.50
C ILE A 747 23.27 -8.59 -24.95
N GLU A 748 23.79 -7.51 -25.54
CA GLU A 748 24.44 -7.57 -26.85
C GLU A 748 25.95 -7.77 -26.68
N ILE A 749 26.45 -8.89 -27.20
CA ILE A 749 27.85 -9.31 -27.12
C ILE A 749 28.44 -9.26 -28.53
N LYS A 750 29.50 -8.47 -28.71
CA LYS A 750 30.26 -8.39 -29.95
C LYS A 750 31.51 -9.26 -29.84
N SER A 751 31.57 -10.30 -30.66
CA SER A 751 32.80 -11.07 -30.89
C SER A 751 33.50 -10.56 -32.16
N THR A 752 34.73 -10.99 -32.40
CA THR A 752 35.51 -10.66 -33.62
C THR A 752 34.79 -10.98 -34.93
N LYS A 753 33.82 -11.89 -34.94
CA LYS A 753 33.14 -12.38 -36.14
C LYS A 753 31.63 -12.05 -36.24
N ASN A 754 30.93 -11.84 -35.12
CA ASN A 754 29.47 -11.69 -35.09
C ASN A 754 29.01 -10.87 -33.87
N ILE A 755 27.78 -10.36 -33.92
CA ILE A 755 27.05 -9.83 -32.77
C ILE A 755 26.03 -10.89 -32.34
N LYS A 756 26.04 -11.23 -31.05
CA LYS A 756 25.11 -12.16 -30.41
C LYS A 756 24.25 -11.39 -29.43
N GLU A 757 22.94 -11.61 -29.48
CA GLU A 757 22.00 -11.15 -28.47
C GLU A 757 21.68 -12.31 -27.51
N LEU A 758 21.71 -12.03 -26.21
CA LEU A 758 21.44 -12.99 -25.15
C LEU A 758 20.39 -12.42 -24.20
N ASP A 759 19.29 -13.14 -24.02
CA ASP A 759 18.30 -12.82 -23.00
C ASP A 759 18.58 -13.60 -21.72
N LEU A 760 18.80 -12.88 -20.62
CA LEU A 760 19.00 -13.45 -19.29
C LEU A 760 17.82 -13.07 -18.38
N TYR A 761 17.08 -14.09 -17.96
CA TYR A 761 15.92 -13.99 -17.09
C TYR A 761 16.35 -14.23 -15.64
N LEU A 762 16.37 -13.17 -14.83
CA LEU A 762 16.57 -13.25 -13.39
C LEU A 762 15.20 -13.38 -12.71
N LEU A 763 14.81 -14.61 -12.39
CA LEU A 763 13.49 -14.91 -11.83
C LEU A 763 13.39 -14.39 -10.39
N ASN A 764 12.25 -13.79 -10.03
CA ASN A 764 12.02 -13.11 -8.76
C ASN A 764 13.15 -12.14 -8.34
N ASN A 765 13.86 -11.55 -9.31
CA ASN A 765 15.02 -10.67 -9.08
C ASN A 765 16.13 -11.32 -8.25
N GLY A 766 16.28 -12.64 -8.33
CA GLY A 766 17.29 -13.40 -7.60
C GLY A 766 16.88 -13.73 -6.16
N ASN A 767 15.67 -13.34 -5.74
CA ASN A 767 15.08 -13.77 -4.49
C ASN A 767 14.51 -15.21 -4.63
N PRO A 768 14.37 -15.96 -3.53
CA PRO A 768 13.73 -17.27 -3.48
C PRO A 768 12.41 -17.34 -4.26
N ILE A 769 12.36 -18.23 -5.24
CA ILE A 769 11.30 -18.26 -6.25
C ILE A 769 9.95 -18.72 -5.68
N TYR A 770 9.94 -19.59 -4.67
CA TYR A 770 8.71 -20.11 -4.05
C TYR A 770 7.95 -19.05 -3.23
N MET A 771 8.62 -17.94 -2.86
CA MET A 771 8.02 -16.87 -2.06
C MET A 771 7.15 -15.91 -2.88
N GLN A 772 7.17 -16.01 -4.21
CA GLN A 772 6.54 -15.02 -5.10
C GLN A 772 5.04 -15.27 -5.37
N GLN A 773 4.52 -16.49 -5.16
CA GLN A 773 3.13 -16.82 -5.53
C GLN A 773 2.37 -17.75 -4.59
N TYR A 774 3.01 -18.76 -3.97
CA TYR A 774 2.27 -19.79 -3.22
C TYR A 774 2.85 -20.13 -1.85
N GLY A 775 4.12 -19.77 -1.57
CA GLY A 775 4.80 -20.22 -0.36
C GLY A 775 4.86 -21.75 -0.29
N ILE A 776 5.06 -22.29 0.91
CA ILE A 776 4.95 -23.72 1.18
C ILE A 776 3.50 -24.01 1.59
N VAL A 777 2.94 -25.12 1.10
CA VAL A 777 1.58 -25.56 1.45
C VAL A 777 1.46 -25.70 2.97
N HIS A 778 0.42 -25.10 3.55
CA HIS A 778 0.27 -25.04 5.01
C HIS A 778 0.12 -26.42 5.65
N GLU A 779 -0.45 -27.42 4.95
CA GLU A 779 -0.55 -28.81 5.41
C GLU A 779 0.83 -29.40 5.74
N ALA A 780 1.84 -29.08 4.92
CA ALA A 780 3.20 -29.53 5.13
C ALA A 780 3.86 -28.88 6.36
N LEU A 781 3.38 -27.70 6.78
CA LEU A 781 3.93 -26.93 7.91
C LEU A 781 3.07 -27.03 9.18
N GLN A 782 1.99 -27.82 9.18
CA GLN A 782 1.06 -27.90 10.32
C GLN A 782 1.76 -28.35 11.61
N GLU A 783 2.63 -29.34 11.52
CA GLU A 783 3.38 -29.86 12.66
C GLU A 783 4.38 -28.84 13.18
N SER A 784 5.18 -28.24 12.28
CA SER A 784 6.09 -27.14 12.61
C SER A 784 5.40 -26.00 13.31
N ILE A 785 4.26 -25.53 12.77
CA ILE A 785 3.49 -24.43 13.36
C ILE A 785 2.99 -24.84 14.75
N THR A 786 2.51 -26.07 14.90
CA THR A 786 2.01 -26.56 16.18
C THR A 786 3.11 -26.64 17.23
N GLU A 787 4.28 -27.16 16.89
CA GLU A 787 5.44 -27.23 17.80
C GLU A 787 5.95 -25.82 18.16
N CYS A 788 5.92 -24.89 17.21
CA CYS A 788 6.24 -23.49 17.44
C CYS A 788 5.30 -22.88 18.49
N LEU A 789 3.98 -23.05 18.33
CA LEU A 789 2.98 -22.55 19.27
C LEU A 789 3.11 -23.19 20.66
N GLN A 790 3.40 -24.49 20.73
CA GLN A 790 3.62 -25.19 22.01
C GLN A 790 4.89 -24.71 22.73
N THR A 791 5.96 -24.45 21.97
CA THR A 791 7.21 -23.94 22.51
C THR A 791 7.05 -22.49 22.97
N LEU A 792 6.37 -21.67 22.19
CA LEU A 792 6.01 -20.29 22.54
C LEU A 792 5.22 -20.26 23.85
N ASN A 793 4.19 -21.09 23.97
CA ASN A 793 3.42 -21.24 25.19
C ASN A 793 4.31 -21.61 26.38
N SER A 794 5.20 -22.58 26.20
CA SER A 794 6.11 -23.04 27.26
C SER A 794 7.12 -21.98 27.71
N LEU A 795 7.62 -21.15 26.78
CA LEU A 795 8.52 -20.03 27.09
C LEU A 795 7.79 -18.91 27.83
N ALA A 796 6.57 -18.59 27.40
CA ALA A 796 5.73 -17.58 28.04
C ALA A 796 5.37 -17.97 29.48
N THR A 797 4.94 -19.21 29.72
CA THR A 797 4.54 -19.67 31.05
C THR A 797 5.73 -19.75 32.02
N ALA A 798 6.86 -20.31 31.58
CA ALA A 798 8.03 -20.50 32.45
C ALA A 798 8.59 -19.17 33.00
N LYS A 799 8.58 -18.11 32.19
CA LYS A 799 9.04 -16.79 32.63
C LYS A 799 8.07 -16.15 33.62
N ASN A 800 6.76 -16.21 33.33
CA ASN A 800 5.73 -15.65 34.21
C ASN A 800 5.76 -16.32 35.60
N GLU A 801 5.90 -17.64 35.66
CA GLU A 801 6.02 -18.39 36.92
C GLU A 801 7.29 -18.01 37.71
N TYR A 802 8.43 -17.82 37.03
CA TYR A 802 9.67 -17.41 37.69
C TYR A 802 9.57 -16.01 38.31
N GLU A 803 8.94 -15.06 37.60
CA GLU A 803 8.73 -13.70 38.10
C GLU A 803 7.77 -13.66 39.30
N GLU A 804 6.67 -14.43 39.26
CA GLU A 804 5.74 -14.55 40.39
C GLU A 804 6.43 -15.15 41.62
N GLN A 805 7.19 -16.24 41.47
CA GLN A 805 7.94 -16.85 42.57
C GLN A 805 9.04 -15.93 43.12
N PHE A 806 9.68 -15.11 42.27
CA PHE A 806 10.69 -14.15 42.69
C PHE A 806 10.06 -12.98 43.47
N LEU A 807 8.91 -12.46 43.03
CA LEU A 807 8.16 -11.42 43.72
C LEU A 807 7.62 -11.90 45.07
N GLU A 808 7.11 -13.13 45.15
CA GLU A 808 6.70 -13.76 46.43
C GLU A 808 7.88 -13.87 47.40
N LYS A 809 9.06 -14.30 46.93
CA LYS A 809 10.28 -14.35 47.76
C LYS A 809 10.73 -12.97 48.26
N ILE A 810 10.61 -11.92 47.44
CA ILE A 810 10.92 -10.55 47.86
C ILE A 810 9.91 -10.06 48.91
N GLN A 811 8.61 -10.34 48.74
CA GLN A 811 7.60 -9.98 49.73
C GLN A 811 7.80 -10.72 51.06
N LEU A 812 8.13 -12.02 51.02
CA LEU A 812 8.47 -12.80 52.21
C LEU A 812 9.72 -12.27 52.92
N ASN A 813 10.75 -11.84 52.17
CA ASN A 813 11.95 -11.25 52.75
C ASN A 813 11.73 -9.84 53.30
N LYS A 814 10.88 -9.01 52.67
CA LYS A 814 10.47 -7.71 53.25
C LYS A 814 9.69 -7.89 54.55
N THR A 815 8.84 -8.92 54.63
CA THR A 815 8.08 -9.24 55.85
C THR A 815 8.99 -9.70 56.98
N ARG A 816 10.08 -10.43 56.67
CA ARG A 816 11.11 -10.85 57.64
C ARG A 816 12.08 -9.76 58.10
N VAL A 817 12.21 -8.66 57.38
CA VAL A 817 13.05 -7.50 57.76
C VAL A 817 12.27 -6.48 58.59
N ILE A 818 10.93 -6.58 58.60
CA ILE A 818 10.02 -5.73 59.38
C ILE A 818 9.59 -6.38 60.71
N THR A 819 9.78 -7.70 60.87
CA THR A 819 9.75 -8.43 62.16
C THR A 819 11.13 -8.52 62.75
#